data_AF-A0A958HJF8-F1
#
_entry.id   AF-A0A958HJF8-F1
#
_cell.length_a   1.000
_cell.length_b   1.000
_cell.length_c   1.000
_cell.angle_alpha   90.00
_cell.angle_beta   90.00
_cell.angle_gamma   90.00
#
_symmetry.space_group_name_H-M   'P 1'
#
loop_
_entity.id
_entity.type
_entity.pdbx_description
1 polymer ?
#
loop_
_entity_poly.entity_id
_entity_poly.type
_entity_poly.pdbx_seq_one_letter_code
_entity_poly.pdbx_strand_id
1 'polypeptide(L)'
;MSNSIDTIPPEENAPVIESKDQPSWLDRSLVSLTTWNWEKAAWTALLIVALVIRVVALNNRTASHDESEHAWFAYNLFTGAGYQHSPVYHGPFAYHVLALFYLLFGVSDVTARLPTALFGVGIVWLIWFMRPWIGRFGAFFAALMVTISPALLHYARHTRHDTFEIFFAVLLLIAVFRYLADNERSAHWLYIGAAALSFMLAIKEVAFIDGAVLGLFLVLVILYRWQGWRLKRDYPDEEREAPLASTSRSDWLVLVGGIVLSMVGVAVFRLLGLADAGADALNTGIKLAVLIAPPLIAIVMAGLYVRRRENDEIQPAFGMATDAVVLLATLILPWLSPFLIKALGYDPLNYTTGIMASFSVVAALVGVAAVVGLLWNARRWLVAAAIFTGIFVVFFTTFFTNGQGVATGVVGSLGHWLSQQEVARGGQPWYYYLLVTPLYEFLPLLLSIPVLFRAFVQRNRVSIVLLIATLVSIGLWLGLGVLRGEGGTESSLVNDGLRAIALMLIFLTAAWGGLNAHARRGQYFVAFLPFLILFNWIAYTIAGEKMPWLVTHISLPMCIAGGYWLGTVVERVEWRTAWRRGALWAGLLTVVFIAALMGVLRSQPFQDRSLAGLSNTSQWLAALVVGGVTIFLLAKLAGRLGTRTLLRISGLTVVLLLGLWTVRTSYALSFINQNYVNEYLFYAHASPDPLMDMREIEDISRRTVGDKQLRIAYDDDASWPFNWYLSTWPNAAYFGATPSREAFADAPVALVGSKNLDQARPYLARDYYEFDRRLIWWPNEDYKNVTWDKIKLGITDPTKRREFLDVVLWRKFTTPMSQWPLVHRYSLFVRKDVANELWDFGAEPAAFAPIVDPYEQGMREVAASQIIGFGQGVSDGQLNTPRNMAVAADGTIYVADSGNHRIQAFAADGTPLRSWGTSCELYTDGQPGCVDPDGSGPLQVGDGQMREPWGIAIGPDGNIYVADTWNHRVIVFDPDGNFVRKWGTFVTTNGEAVGGEGGFWGPRAIAFDAVGNLYVTDTGNKRVQVFDSDGGFLGQYGGGGVVPGRFDEPVGLALLPNAAGAPGGTLFVADTWNRRVQVFDVTFTDNLSGGGGAGRPEFTFVREWPIEGWSSQSVVNKPYLAVDTEGYVYVTDPELWRVLVFDQEGNFKATFGVFGNDNQSFALPNGVAIGPDNQVYVADADNHRVMVFPAVR
;
A
#
# COMPACT_ATOMS: atom_id res chain seq x y z
N MET A 1 85.94 25.46 14.33
CA MET A 1 85.04 26.49 14.91
C MET A 1 83.89 26.64 13.93
N SER A 2 82.90 25.74 13.96
CA SER A 2 81.72 25.69 14.84
C SER A 2 80.69 26.79 14.53
N ASN A 3 79.56 26.29 13.98
CA ASN A 3 78.17 26.73 14.18
C ASN A 3 77.46 27.44 13.03
N SER A 4 76.60 26.61 12.45
CA SER A 4 75.44 26.82 11.60
C SER A 4 74.46 27.86 12.14
N ILE A 5 73.97 28.70 11.22
CA ILE A 5 72.78 29.53 11.36
C ILE A 5 71.60 28.69 10.85
N ASP A 6 70.75 28.21 11.75
CA ASP A 6 69.44 27.66 11.40
C ASP A 6 68.41 28.79 11.33
N THR A 7 67.85 28.96 10.14
CA THR A 7 66.69 29.79 9.84
C THR A 7 65.41 29.08 10.28
N ILE A 8 64.68 29.67 11.22
CA ILE A 8 63.33 29.27 11.63
C ILE A 8 62.32 29.83 10.59
N PRO A 9 61.44 29.01 9.98
CA PRO A 9 60.30 29.50 9.22
C PRO A 9 59.14 29.91 10.15
N PRO A 10 58.28 30.88 9.78
CA PRO A 10 57.26 31.42 10.68
C PRO A 10 56.12 30.42 10.94
N GLU A 11 55.78 30.24 12.22
CA GLU A 11 54.55 29.57 12.65
C GLU A 11 53.33 30.41 12.27
N GLU A 12 52.70 30.06 11.15
CA GLU A 12 51.33 30.46 10.83
C GLU A 12 50.44 29.26 11.23
N ASN A 13 49.78 29.35 12.40
CA ASN A 13 48.58 28.62 12.87
C ASN A 13 48.54 28.47 14.41
N ALA A 14 48.59 29.58 15.14
CA ALA A 14 48.06 29.62 16.50
C ALA A 14 46.54 29.84 16.45
N PRO A 15 45.73 29.14 17.27
CA PRO A 15 44.29 29.42 17.35
C PRO A 15 44.11 30.83 17.90
N VAL A 16 43.43 31.68 17.13
CA VAL A 16 42.98 32.99 17.60
C VAL A 16 42.06 32.75 18.81
N ILE A 17 42.53 33.12 19.99
CA ILE A 17 41.70 33.25 21.19
C ILE A 17 40.83 34.48 20.93
N GLU A 18 39.55 34.28 20.59
CA GLU A 18 38.58 35.36 20.60
C GLU A 18 38.47 35.92 22.04
N SER A 19 38.89 37.17 22.21
CA SER A 19 38.73 37.92 23.45
C SER A 19 37.24 38.07 23.80
N LYS A 20 36.95 37.99 25.10
CA LYS A 20 35.62 37.94 25.74
C LYS A 20 34.72 39.17 25.58
N ASP A 21 34.99 40.07 24.64
CA ASP A 21 34.21 41.30 24.39
C ASP A 21 33.57 41.28 23.00
N GLN A 22 32.68 40.32 22.75
CA GLN A 22 31.81 40.35 21.57
C GLN A 22 30.48 41.01 21.97
N PRO A 23 30.07 42.12 21.34
CA PRO A 23 28.80 42.79 21.65
C PRO A 23 27.61 41.85 21.39
N SER A 24 26.53 42.06 22.16
CA SER A 24 25.24 41.38 22.05
C SER A 24 24.80 41.30 20.58
N TRP A 25 24.11 40.23 20.19
CA TRP A 25 23.66 40.04 18.81
C TRP A 25 22.72 41.16 18.32
N LEU A 26 22.08 41.89 19.23
CA LEU A 26 21.26 43.07 18.96
C LEU A 26 22.11 44.34 18.71
N ASP A 27 23.35 44.38 19.21
CA ASP A 27 24.26 45.53 19.08
C ASP A 27 25.14 45.43 17.82
N ARG A 28 25.04 44.33 17.06
CA ARG A 28 25.74 44.15 15.77
C ARG A 28 24.94 44.85 14.67
N SER A 29 25.56 45.79 13.95
CA SER A 29 24.89 46.42 12.81
C SER A 29 24.49 45.36 11.78
N LEU A 30 23.27 45.45 11.23
CA LEU A 30 22.81 44.56 10.14
C LEU A 30 23.78 44.57 8.96
N VAL A 31 24.53 45.66 8.77
CA VAL A 31 25.58 45.80 7.74
C VAL A 31 26.82 44.95 8.01
N SER A 32 27.12 44.59 9.28
CA SER A 32 28.20 43.65 9.60
C SER A 32 27.87 42.20 9.22
N LEU A 33 26.58 41.86 9.10
CA LEU A 33 26.11 40.59 8.56
C LEU A 33 26.17 40.54 7.02
N THR A 34 26.30 41.69 6.34
CA THR A 34 26.22 41.81 4.86
C THR A 34 27.56 41.87 4.14
N THR A 35 28.70 41.56 4.76
CA THR A 35 29.97 41.43 4.02
C THR A 35 29.92 40.20 3.12
N TRP A 36 29.50 40.41 1.87
CA TRP A 36 29.47 39.39 0.82
C TRP A 36 30.87 39.04 0.39
N ASN A 37 31.20 37.75 0.46
CA ASN A 37 32.41 37.19 -0.14
C ASN A 37 32.01 36.11 -1.13
N TRP A 38 32.96 35.67 -1.96
CA TRP A 38 32.72 34.64 -2.97
C TRP A 38 32.24 33.31 -2.35
N GLU A 39 32.58 33.03 -1.09
CA GLU A 39 32.17 31.79 -0.40
C GLU A 39 30.67 31.84 -0.11
N LYS A 40 30.20 32.91 0.53
CA LYS A 40 28.77 33.15 0.78
C LYS A 40 27.98 33.19 -0.52
N ALA A 41 28.53 33.79 -1.58
CA ALA A 41 27.89 33.80 -2.90
C ALA A 41 27.73 32.41 -3.49
N ALA A 42 28.79 31.57 -3.45
CA ALA A 42 28.75 30.21 -3.94
C ALA A 42 27.76 29.33 -3.17
N TRP A 43 27.71 29.46 -1.84
CA TRP A 43 26.74 28.75 -1.01
C TRP A 43 25.31 29.22 -1.24
N THR A 44 25.08 30.53 -1.40
CA THR A 44 23.76 31.07 -1.73
C THR A 44 23.29 30.55 -3.08
N ALA A 45 24.16 30.56 -4.10
CA ALA A 45 23.85 29.98 -5.41
C ALA A 45 23.54 28.48 -5.31
N LEU A 46 24.31 27.72 -4.53
CA LEU A 46 24.06 26.29 -4.32
C LEU A 46 22.71 26.04 -3.63
N LEU A 47 22.35 26.82 -2.62
CA LEU A 47 21.06 26.70 -1.94
C LEU A 47 19.89 27.10 -2.83
N ILE A 48 20.04 28.12 -3.68
CA ILE A 48 19.04 28.48 -4.69
C ILE A 48 18.85 27.33 -5.68
N VAL A 49 19.95 26.75 -6.19
CA VAL A 49 19.88 25.57 -7.07
C VAL A 49 19.19 24.41 -6.35
N ALA A 50 19.59 24.11 -5.11
CA ALA A 50 18.99 23.04 -4.32
C ALA A 50 17.49 23.24 -4.08
N LEU A 51 17.06 24.48 -3.84
CA LEU A 51 15.66 24.86 -3.71
C LEU A 51 14.90 24.64 -5.02
N VAL A 52 15.37 25.26 -6.11
CA VAL A 52 14.73 25.19 -7.43
C VAL A 52 14.53 23.74 -7.88
N ILE A 53 15.57 22.91 -7.83
CA ILE A 53 15.45 21.51 -8.28
C ILE A 53 14.58 20.64 -7.35
N ARG A 54 14.27 21.08 -6.13
CA ARG A 54 13.39 20.34 -5.20
C ARG A 54 11.94 20.80 -5.27
N VAL A 55 11.67 22.06 -5.65
CA VAL A 55 10.29 22.60 -5.68
C VAL A 55 9.67 22.68 -7.07
N VAL A 56 10.46 22.69 -8.14
CA VAL A 56 9.93 22.77 -9.51
C VAL A 56 9.19 21.48 -9.88
N ALA A 57 8.00 21.63 -10.48
CA ALA A 57 7.18 20.55 -11.04
C ALA A 57 6.78 19.46 -10.02
N LEU A 58 6.52 19.83 -8.77
CA LEU A 58 6.08 18.90 -7.73
C LEU A 58 4.70 18.25 -8.00
N ASN A 59 3.88 18.82 -8.89
CA ASN A 59 2.55 18.31 -9.27
C ASN A 59 2.57 17.34 -10.46
N ASN A 60 3.69 17.16 -11.16
CA ASN A 60 3.72 16.35 -12.39
C ASN A 60 3.78 14.83 -12.16
N ARG A 61 3.98 14.40 -10.91
CA ARG A 61 4.17 13.00 -10.53
C ARG A 61 2.90 12.42 -9.90
N THR A 62 2.51 11.21 -10.29
CA THR A 62 1.44 10.46 -9.61
C THR A 62 1.87 10.11 -8.18
N ALA A 63 0.98 10.33 -7.21
CA ALA A 63 1.23 9.90 -5.84
C ALA A 63 1.41 8.39 -5.78
N SER A 64 2.51 7.92 -5.18
CA SER A 64 2.65 6.48 -4.91
C SER A 64 1.67 6.05 -3.82
N HIS A 65 1.49 4.74 -3.67
CA HIS A 65 0.71 4.15 -2.57
C HIS A 65 1.06 4.80 -1.22
N ASP A 66 2.31 4.66 -0.76
CA ASP A 66 2.74 5.21 0.53
C ASP A 66 2.55 6.73 0.60
N GLU A 67 2.90 7.49 -0.45
CA GLU A 67 2.75 8.95 -0.44
C GLU A 67 1.28 9.39 -0.31
N SER A 68 0.37 8.68 -0.99
CA SER A 68 -1.06 8.95 -0.89
C SER A 68 -1.61 8.65 0.50
N GLU A 69 -1.10 7.64 1.21
CA GLU A 69 -1.44 7.38 2.61
C GLU A 69 -1.01 8.54 3.52
N HIS A 70 0.23 9.02 3.38
CA HIS A 70 0.73 10.14 4.19
C HIS A 70 -0.10 11.40 3.98
N ALA A 71 -0.42 11.70 2.72
CA ALA A 71 -1.20 12.86 2.35
C ALA A 71 -2.64 12.76 2.85
N TRP A 72 -3.27 11.58 2.73
CA TRP A 72 -4.64 11.34 3.18
C TRP A 72 -4.80 11.40 4.71
N PHE A 73 -3.92 10.75 5.47
CA PHE A 73 -3.98 10.84 6.94
C PHE A 73 -3.67 12.25 7.44
N ALA A 74 -2.77 12.99 6.78
CA ALA A 74 -2.54 14.39 7.09
C ALA A 74 -3.76 15.27 6.75
N TYR A 75 -4.51 14.95 5.68
CA TYR A 75 -5.76 15.62 5.33
C TYR A 75 -6.86 15.36 6.37
N ASN A 76 -6.98 14.13 6.87
CA ASN A 76 -7.91 13.81 7.96
C ASN A 76 -7.58 14.59 9.24
N LEU A 77 -6.29 14.71 9.57
CA LEU A 77 -5.84 15.55 10.67
C LEU A 77 -6.17 17.04 10.44
N PHE A 78 -5.95 17.54 9.23
CA PHE A 78 -6.24 18.93 8.85
C PHE A 78 -7.74 19.26 8.88
N THR A 79 -8.60 18.36 8.41
CA THR A 79 -10.06 18.55 8.36
C THR A 79 -10.77 18.31 9.70
N GLY A 80 -10.05 17.82 10.71
CA GLY A 80 -10.61 17.53 12.03
C GLY A 80 -11.30 16.15 12.13
N ALA A 81 -11.12 15.27 11.13
CA ALA A 81 -11.55 13.87 11.22
C ALA A 81 -10.70 13.04 12.21
N GLY A 82 -9.59 13.62 12.68
CA GLY A 82 -8.70 13.03 13.69
C GLY A 82 -7.58 12.19 13.08
N TYR A 83 -6.59 11.86 13.91
CA TYR A 83 -5.49 10.96 13.58
C TYR A 83 -5.12 10.15 14.82
N GLN A 84 -4.87 8.86 14.61
CA GLN A 84 -4.38 7.98 15.66
C GLN A 84 -3.11 7.31 15.19
N HIS A 85 -2.05 7.40 16.00
CA HIS A 85 -0.79 6.75 15.69
C HIS A 85 -0.97 5.23 15.62
N SER A 86 -0.54 4.66 14.50
CA SER A 86 -0.45 3.22 14.29
C SER A 86 0.99 2.86 13.95
N PRO A 87 1.59 1.86 14.61
CA PRO A 87 2.94 1.39 14.29
C PRO A 87 3.16 0.99 12.83
N VAL A 88 2.08 0.65 12.11
CA VAL A 88 2.13 0.29 10.68
C VAL A 88 2.52 1.48 9.80
N TYR A 89 2.15 2.70 10.22
CA TYR A 89 2.28 3.93 9.43
C TYR A 89 3.47 4.80 9.88
N HIS A 90 4.41 4.24 10.63
CA HIS A 90 5.55 4.95 11.22
C HIS A 90 5.15 6.15 12.10
N GLY A 91 6.10 7.04 12.38
CA GLY A 91 5.95 8.08 13.38
C GLY A 91 5.05 9.24 12.96
N PRO A 92 4.39 9.90 13.93
CA PRO A 92 3.39 10.95 13.70
C PRO A 92 3.92 12.26 13.07
N PHE A 93 5.23 12.53 13.10
CA PHE A 93 5.79 13.84 12.72
C PHE A 93 5.44 14.26 11.30
N ALA A 94 5.57 13.35 10.32
CA ALA A 94 5.32 13.66 8.91
C ALA A 94 3.88 14.13 8.70
N TYR A 95 2.90 13.45 9.30
CA TYR A 95 1.48 13.77 9.18
C TYR A 95 1.16 15.17 9.73
N HIS A 96 1.75 15.54 10.86
CA HIS A 96 1.54 16.86 11.48
C HIS A 96 2.17 17.98 10.65
N VAL A 97 3.38 17.76 10.12
CA VAL A 97 4.06 18.75 9.28
C VAL A 97 3.30 18.95 7.97
N LEU A 98 2.79 17.88 7.36
CA LEU A 98 1.93 17.99 6.17
C LEU A 98 0.63 18.75 6.46
N ALA A 99 -0.07 18.41 7.55
CA ALA A 99 -1.29 19.09 7.97
C ALA A 99 -1.06 20.59 8.23
N LEU A 100 0.09 20.95 8.82
CA LEU A 100 0.50 22.35 8.98
C LEU A 100 0.65 23.05 7.62
N PHE A 101 1.20 22.38 6.61
CA PHE A 101 1.34 22.97 5.27
C PHE A 101 0.00 23.08 4.53
N TYR A 102 -0.92 22.14 4.75
CA TYR A 102 -2.30 22.29 4.27
C TYR A 102 -2.98 23.50 4.89
N LEU A 103 -2.77 23.75 6.19
CA LEU A 103 -3.27 24.96 6.87
C LEU A 103 -2.67 26.25 6.29
N LEU A 104 -1.37 26.26 5.99
CA LEU A 104 -0.67 27.46 5.53
C LEU A 104 -0.88 27.78 4.04
N PHE A 105 -1.04 26.76 3.18
CA PHE A 105 -0.98 26.92 1.73
C PHE A 105 -2.15 26.25 0.98
N GLY A 106 -3.08 25.61 1.68
CA GLY A 106 -4.17 24.84 1.08
C GLY A 106 -3.77 23.41 0.71
N VAL A 107 -4.76 22.58 0.37
CA VAL A 107 -4.60 21.16 0.04
C VAL A 107 -4.31 21.00 -1.45
N SER A 108 -3.15 20.43 -1.79
CA SER A 108 -2.73 20.12 -3.17
C SER A 108 -1.56 19.13 -3.17
N ASP A 109 -1.27 18.52 -4.32
CA ASP A 109 -0.07 17.68 -4.50
C ASP A 109 1.23 18.45 -4.22
N VAL A 110 1.26 19.74 -4.56
CA VAL A 110 2.43 20.60 -4.32
C VAL A 110 2.64 20.80 -2.82
N THR A 111 1.57 21.11 -2.09
CA THR A 111 1.66 21.38 -0.65
C THR A 111 1.90 20.12 0.17
N ALA A 112 1.48 18.95 -0.31
CA ALA A 112 1.82 17.66 0.29
C ALA A 112 3.34 17.38 0.22
N ARG A 113 3.99 17.72 -0.91
CA ARG A 113 5.43 17.46 -1.17
C ARG A 113 6.36 18.58 -0.74
N LEU A 114 5.83 19.78 -0.51
CA LEU A 114 6.63 20.96 -0.18
C LEU A 114 7.45 20.80 1.13
N PRO A 115 6.93 20.20 2.22
CA PRO A 115 7.71 20.03 3.44
C PRO A 115 8.95 19.16 3.23
N THR A 116 8.82 18.01 2.57
CA THR A 116 9.97 17.13 2.31
C THR A 116 10.99 17.82 1.40
N ALA A 117 10.54 18.58 0.40
CA ALA A 117 11.41 19.37 -0.46
C ALA A 117 12.23 20.39 0.34
N LEU A 118 11.59 21.13 1.26
CA LEU A 118 12.26 22.13 2.10
C LEU A 118 13.22 21.50 3.11
N PHE A 119 12.87 20.38 3.73
CA PHE A 119 13.80 19.63 4.59
C PHE A 119 14.98 19.09 3.77
N GLY A 120 14.77 18.69 2.52
CA GLY A 120 15.82 18.34 1.58
C GLY A 120 16.81 19.48 1.31
N VAL A 121 16.32 20.73 1.19
CA VAL A 121 17.17 21.94 1.12
C VAL A 121 17.86 22.17 2.47
N GLY A 122 17.15 21.93 3.57
CA GLY A 122 17.67 21.98 4.93
C GLY A 122 18.88 21.06 5.14
N ILE A 123 18.89 19.85 4.58
CA ILE A 123 20.04 18.93 4.64
C ILE A 123 21.26 19.57 3.96
N VAL A 124 21.09 20.15 2.77
CA VAL A 124 22.18 20.85 2.04
C VAL A 124 22.72 22.02 2.88
N TRP A 125 21.83 22.78 3.52
CA TRP A 125 22.21 23.87 4.42
C TRP A 125 22.95 23.37 5.67
N LEU A 126 22.53 22.27 6.29
CA LEU A 126 23.17 21.73 7.49
C LEU A 126 24.65 21.36 7.27
N ILE A 127 25.04 20.95 6.05
CA ILE A 127 26.44 20.66 5.71
C ILE A 127 27.37 21.88 5.91
N TRP A 128 26.85 23.11 5.83
CA TRP A 128 27.61 24.33 6.13
C TRP A 128 28.23 24.30 7.55
N PHE A 129 27.53 23.70 8.51
CA PHE A 129 27.98 23.63 9.90
C PHE A 129 29.08 22.59 10.13
N MET A 130 29.33 21.71 9.15
CA MET A 130 30.38 20.69 9.17
C MET A 130 31.76 21.21 8.72
N ARG A 131 31.85 22.45 8.21
CA ARG A 131 33.12 23.10 7.78
C ARG A 131 34.28 22.97 8.78
N PRO A 132 34.11 23.05 10.11
CA PRO A 132 35.22 22.90 11.05
C PRO A 132 35.91 21.53 10.97
N TRP A 133 35.22 20.48 10.53
CA TRP A 133 35.76 19.13 10.49
C TRP A 133 36.27 18.73 9.10
N ILE A 134 35.53 19.08 8.05
CA ILE A 134 35.84 18.64 6.67
C ILE A 134 36.43 19.74 5.78
N GLY A 135 36.66 20.95 6.33
CA GLY A 135 37.20 22.09 5.60
C GLY A 135 36.16 22.85 4.78
N ARG A 136 36.52 24.04 4.29
CA ARG A 136 35.62 24.92 3.54
C ARG A 136 35.23 24.32 2.19
N PHE A 137 36.23 23.88 1.41
CA PHE A 137 35.99 23.21 0.14
C PHE A 137 35.31 21.86 0.33
N GLY A 138 35.70 21.10 1.38
CA GLY A 138 35.11 19.80 1.64
C GLY A 138 33.61 19.87 1.95
N ALA A 139 33.19 20.85 2.76
CA ALA A 139 31.77 21.07 3.03
C ALA A 139 31.00 21.52 1.78
N PHE A 140 31.57 22.42 0.97
CA PHE A 140 30.92 22.86 -0.26
C PHE A 140 30.72 21.71 -1.25
N PHE A 141 31.75 20.87 -1.47
CA PHE A 141 31.63 19.71 -2.35
C PHE A 141 30.70 18.63 -1.77
N ALA A 142 30.68 18.41 -0.46
CA ALA A 142 29.70 17.53 0.17
C ALA A 142 28.27 18.03 -0.05
N ALA A 143 28.02 19.32 0.15
CA ALA A 143 26.72 19.94 -0.10
C ALA A 143 26.32 19.87 -1.58
N LEU A 144 27.27 20.09 -2.50
CA LEU A 144 27.06 19.93 -3.94
C LEU A 144 26.67 18.49 -4.28
N MET A 145 27.37 17.50 -3.73
CA MET A 145 27.07 16.08 -3.94
C MET A 145 25.69 15.69 -3.39
N VAL A 146 25.32 16.17 -2.20
CA VAL A 146 23.96 16.00 -1.65
C VAL A 146 22.91 16.69 -2.53
N THR A 147 23.26 17.83 -3.13
CA THR A 147 22.35 18.57 -4.03
C THR A 147 22.08 17.78 -5.30
N ILE A 148 23.10 17.15 -5.89
CA ILE A 148 23.01 16.44 -7.17
C ILE A 148 22.85 14.92 -7.05
N SER A 149 22.87 14.34 -5.85
CA SER A 149 22.72 12.89 -5.62
C SER A 149 21.36 12.40 -6.13
N PRO A 150 21.31 11.36 -6.99
CA PRO A 150 20.04 10.86 -7.52
C PRO A 150 19.09 10.38 -6.42
N ALA A 151 19.57 9.61 -5.43
CA ALA A 151 18.72 9.10 -4.36
C ALA A 151 18.23 10.23 -3.45
N LEU A 152 19.12 11.12 -2.99
CA LEU A 152 18.75 12.20 -2.07
C LEU A 152 17.86 13.26 -2.72
N LEU A 153 18.05 13.55 -4.01
CA LEU A 153 17.16 14.45 -4.75
C LEU A 153 15.78 13.82 -4.98
N HIS A 154 15.74 12.56 -5.40
CA HIS A 154 14.51 11.86 -5.70
C HIS A 154 13.59 11.77 -4.47
N TYR A 155 14.13 11.30 -3.34
CA TYR A 155 13.34 11.14 -2.12
C TYR A 155 13.05 12.46 -1.39
N ALA A 156 13.81 13.53 -1.64
CA ALA A 156 13.45 14.87 -1.18
C ALA A 156 12.24 15.47 -1.91
N ARG A 157 11.91 14.98 -3.12
CA ARG A 157 10.74 15.44 -3.91
C ARG A 157 9.49 14.59 -3.66
N HIS A 158 9.56 13.63 -2.74
CA HIS A 158 8.52 12.65 -2.48
C HIS A 158 8.09 12.75 -1.02
N THR A 159 6.78 12.68 -0.76
CA THR A 159 6.27 12.74 0.61
C THR A 159 6.52 11.41 1.31
N ARG A 160 7.55 11.37 2.17
CA ARG A 160 7.98 10.18 2.90
C ARG A 160 8.81 10.57 4.13
N HIS A 161 8.92 9.65 5.08
CA HIS A 161 9.68 9.84 6.33
C HIS A 161 11.19 10.07 6.14
N ASP A 162 11.82 9.45 5.12
CA ASP A 162 13.29 9.31 5.05
C ASP A 162 14.02 10.67 4.96
N THR A 163 13.47 11.65 4.24
CA THR A 163 14.08 13.00 4.15
C THR A 163 14.06 13.73 5.49
N PHE A 164 12.99 13.60 6.27
CA PHE A 164 12.92 14.17 7.61
C PHE A 164 13.92 13.48 8.54
N GLU A 165 14.01 12.16 8.48
CA GLU A 165 14.92 11.36 9.30
C GLU A 165 16.37 11.78 9.07
N ILE A 166 16.78 11.89 7.80
CA ILE A 166 18.14 12.31 7.44
C ILE A 166 18.46 13.72 7.94
N PHE A 167 17.50 14.65 7.87
CA PHE A 167 17.70 16.01 8.37
C PHE A 167 18.04 16.01 9.87
N PHE A 168 17.25 15.30 10.69
CA PHE A 168 17.49 15.23 12.12
C PHE A 168 18.69 14.36 12.49
N ALA A 169 19.02 13.32 11.70
CA ALA A 169 20.24 12.55 11.85
C ALA A 169 21.49 13.43 11.64
N VAL A 170 21.51 14.26 10.58
CA VAL A 170 22.60 15.23 10.35
C VAL A 170 22.68 16.24 11.48
N LEU A 171 21.54 16.72 11.98
CA LEU A 171 21.50 17.65 13.12
C LEU A 171 22.05 17.00 14.40
N LEU A 172 21.71 15.73 14.67
CA LEU A 172 22.24 14.94 15.78
C LEU A 172 23.76 14.78 15.68
N LEU A 173 24.27 14.44 14.48
CA LEU A 173 25.71 14.35 14.23
C LEU A 173 26.40 15.70 14.49
N ILE A 174 25.85 16.80 13.97
CA ILE A 174 26.40 18.14 14.20
C ILE A 174 26.43 18.45 15.70
N ALA A 175 25.33 18.20 16.42
CA ALA A 175 25.22 18.49 17.84
C ALA A 175 26.24 17.70 18.67
N VAL A 176 26.36 16.39 18.44
CA VAL A 176 27.29 15.53 19.18
C VAL A 176 28.74 15.89 18.88
N PHE A 177 29.12 16.04 17.61
CA PHE A 177 30.51 16.36 17.27
C PHE A 177 30.88 17.81 17.62
N ARG A 178 29.92 18.75 17.69
CA ARG A 178 30.15 20.08 18.24
C ARG A 178 30.40 20.01 19.74
N TYR A 179 29.61 19.23 20.48
CA TYR A 179 29.84 19.00 21.90
C TYR A 179 31.22 18.40 22.18
N LEU A 180 31.68 17.46 21.34
CA LEU A 180 33.02 16.86 21.47
C LEU A 180 34.18 17.80 21.11
N ALA A 181 33.92 18.82 20.28
CA ALA A 181 34.91 19.79 19.85
C ALA A 181 34.93 21.06 20.73
N ASP A 182 33.87 21.29 21.51
CA ASP A 182 33.71 22.47 22.36
C ASP A 182 34.50 22.31 23.67
N ASN A 183 35.49 23.17 23.88
CA ASN A 183 36.29 23.18 25.09
C ASN A 183 35.48 23.59 26.34
N GLU A 184 34.35 24.30 26.18
CA GLU A 184 33.53 24.82 27.29
C GLU A 184 32.43 23.83 27.76
N ARG A 185 32.31 22.65 27.14
CA ARG A 185 31.27 21.63 27.44
C ARG A 185 29.87 22.22 27.48
N SER A 186 29.52 23.03 26.49
CA SER A 186 28.26 23.77 26.50
C SER A 186 27.06 22.83 26.39
N ALA A 187 26.11 22.96 27.32
CA ALA A 187 24.97 22.04 27.45
C ALA A 187 23.95 22.18 26.31
N HIS A 188 23.94 23.30 25.58
CA HIS A 188 22.98 23.52 24.50
C HIS A 188 23.08 22.47 23.38
N TRP A 189 24.30 22.00 23.04
CA TRP A 189 24.48 20.95 22.04
C TRP A 189 23.88 19.62 22.47
N LEU A 190 23.93 19.30 23.76
CA LEU A 190 23.27 18.11 24.32
C LEU A 190 21.73 18.22 24.21
N TYR A 191 21.19 19.43 24.43
CA TYR A 191 19.74 19.68 24.28
C TYR A 191 19.27 19.61 22.83
N ILE A 192 20.06 20.15 21.89
CA ILE A 192 19.81 20.00 20.45
C ILE A 192 19.86 18.52 20.05
N GLY A 193 20.85 17.77 20.54
CA GLY A 193 20.95 16.32 20.31
C GLY A 193 19.74 15.56 20.86
N ALA A 194 19.27 15.90 22.06
CA ALA A 194 18.07 15.31 22.65
C ALA A 194 16.81 15.63 21.82
N ALA A 195 16.65 16.87 21.37
CA ALA A 195 15.54 17.25 20.48
C ALA A 195 15.59 16.50 19.15
N ALA A 196 16.76 16.45 18.50
CA ALA A 196 16.95 15.76 17.23
C ALA A 196 16.62 14.26 17.35
N LEU A 197 17.09 13.59 18.41
CA LEU A 197 16.78 12.18 18.66
C LEU A 197 15.28 11.95 18.89
N SER A 198 14.60 12.85 19.58
CA SER A 198 13.14 12.75 19.79
C SER A 198 12.36 12.91 18.48
N PHE A 199 12.74 13.87 17.63
CA PHE A 199 12.16 14.02 16.30
C PHE A 199 12.38 12.79 15.42
N MET A 200 13.59 12.22 15.43
CA MET A 200 13.88 10.97 14.70
C MET A 200 12.94 9.84 15.12
N LEU A 201 12.75 9.63 16.43
CA LEU A 201 11.79 8.64 16.93
C LEU A 201 10.34 8.95 16.56
N ALA A 202 9.97 10.23 16.46
CA ALA A 202 8.66 10.65 15.97
C ALA A 202 8.51 10.56 14.44
N ILE A 203 9.56 10.18 13.72
CA ILE A 203 9.56 9.99 12.27
C ILE A 203 9.55 8.51 11.93
N LYS A 204 10.56 7.74 12.33
CA LYS A 204 10.71 6.34 11.91
C LYS A 204 11.66 5.55 12.80
N GLU A 205 11.48 4.23 12.82
CA GLU A 205 12.28 3.29 13.62
C GLU A 205 13.74 3.17 13.17
N VAL A 206 14.09 3.72 12.00
CA VAL A 206 15.49 3.83 11.54
C VAL A 206 16.35 4.63 12.55
N ALA A 207 15.72 5.50 13.35
CA ALA A 207 16.38 6.24 14.43
C ALA A 207 17.18 5.35 15.40
N PHE A 208 16.74 4.12 15.64
CA PHE A 208 17.46 3.16 16.49
C PHE A 208 18.79 2.72 15.88
N ILE A 209 18.84 2.57 14.55
CA ILE A 209 20.07 2.23 13.82
C ILE A 209 21.04 3.40 13.91
N ASP A 210 20.60 4.62 13.56
CA ASP A 210 21.44 5.81 13.58
C ASP A 210 21.98 6.12 15.00
N GLY A 211 21.13 5.95 16.03
CA GLY A 211 21.52 6.06 17.43
C GLY A 211 22.55 5.01 17.85
N ALA A 212 22.38 3.74 17.43
CA ALA A 212 23.33 2.66 17.72
C ALA A 212 24.69 2.89 17.04
N VAL A 213 24.70 3.33 15.78
CA VAL A 213 25.93 3.68 15.03
C VAL A 213 26.73 4.72 15.80
N LEU A 214 26.08 5.83 16.16
CA LEU A 214 26.73 6.91 16.86
C LEU A 214 27.21 6.46 18.25
N GLY A 215 26.35 5.78 19.01
CA GLY A 215 26.68 5.28 20.34
C GLY A 215 27.88 4.32 20.35
N LEU A 216 27.91 3.34 19.44
CA LEU A 216 29.01 2.38 19.30
C LEU A 216 30.33 3.08 18.97
N PHE A 217 30.31 4.05 18.06
CA PHE A 217 31.50 4.82 17.74
C PHE A 217 32.00 5.63 18.94
N LEU A 218 31.11 6.28 19.69
CA LEU A 218 31.48 7.04 20.89
C LEU A 218 32.07 6.14 21.98
N VAL A 219 31.56 4.92 22.15
CA VAL A 219 32.17 3.91 23.04
C VAL A 219 33.60 3.59 22.59
N LEU A 220 33.83 3.42 21.29
CA LEU A 220 35.18 3.20 20.74
C LEU A 220 36.09 4.42 20.97
N VAL A 221 35.57 5.65 20.89
CA VAL A 221 36.31 6.87 21.25
C VAL A 221 36.72 6.85 22.72
N ILE A 222 35.82 6.45 23.63
CA ILE A 222 36.10 6.33 25.07
C ILE A 222 37.23 5.29 25.30
N LEU A 223 37.13 4.12 24.68
CA LEU A 223 38.14 3.06 24.77
C LEU A 223 39.50 3.51 24.21
N TYR A 224 39.50 4.22 23.08
CA TYR A 224 40.71 4.77 22.47
C TYR A 224 41.39 5.78 23.38
N ARG A 225 40.63 6.70 23.99
CA ARG A 225 41.16 7.67 24.95
C ARG A 225 41.64 6.99 26.23
N TRP A 226 40.96 5.93 26.67
CA TRP A 226 41.35 5.12 27.82
C TRP A 226 42.73 4.52 27.67
N GLN A 227 42.98 3.89 26.53
CA GLN A 227 44.27 3.32 26.22
C GLN A 227 45.37 4.40 26.15
N GLY A 228 45.10 5.54 25.51
CA GLY A 228 46.06 6.64 25.42
C GLY A 228 46.45 7.22 26.79
N TRP A 229 45.49 7.37 27.70
CA TRP A 229 45.76 7.81 29.07
C TRP A 229 46.56 6.78 29.88
N ARG A 230 46.16 5.50 29.82
CA ARG A 230 46.85 4.43 30.55
C ARG A 230 48.31 4.30 30.13
N LEU A 231 48.59 4.37 28.83
CA LEU A 231 49.97 4.31 28.32
C LEU A 231 50.82 5.48 28.81
N LYS A 232 50.29 6.70 28.86
CA LYS A 232 51.00 7.87 29.41
C LYS A 232 51.29 7.72 30.91
N ARG A 233 50.42 7.05 31.65
CA ARG A 233 50.59 6.82 33.09
C ARG A 233 51.60 5.71 33.39
N ASP A 234 51.53 4.62 32.65
CA ASP A 234 52.36 3.43 32.88
C ASP A 234 53.79 3.63 32.32
N TYR A 235 54.00 4.58 31.39
CA TYR A 235 55.32 4.95 30.82
C TYR A 235 55.51 6.48 30.74
N PRO A 236 55.90 7.15 31.84
CA PRO A 236 56.02 8.62 31.89
C PRO A 236 57.27 9.18 31.20
N ASP A 237 58.37 8.43 31.18
CA ASP A 237 59.72 8.91 30.81
C ASP A 237 60.07 8.81 29.31
N GLU A 238 59.22 8.20 28.48
CA GLU A 238 59.43 8.12 27.02
C GLU A 238 58.89 9.39 26.33
N GLU A 239 59.54 10.54 26.59
CA GLU A 239 59.10 11.84 26.08
C GLU A 239 59.27 12.03 24.55
N ARG A 240 59.87 11.09 23.81
CA ARG A 240 59.90 11.13 22.34
C ARG A 240 59.82 9.73 21.73
N GLU A 241 58.82 9.56 20.87
CA GLU A 241 58.76 8.50 19.86
C GLU A 241 58.76 7.03 20.32
N ALA A 242 58.14 6.69 21.45
CA ALA A 242 57.68 5.31 21.59
C ALA A 242 56.48 5.10 20.64
N PRO A 243 56.60 4.28 19.58
CA PRO A 243 55.42 3.91 18.82
C PRO A 243 54.51 3.13 19.78
N LEU A 244 53.20 3.16 19.54
CA LEU A 244 52.20 2.20 20.07
C LEU A 244 52.52 0.73 19.69
N ALA A 245 53.78 0.40 19.41
CA ALA A 245 54.35 -0.88 19.06
C ALA A 245 54.88 -1.67 20.28
N SER A 246 54.98 -1.05 21.47
CA SER A 246 55.47 -1.70 22.71
C SER A 246 54.36 -2.25 23.64
N THR A 247 53.08 -2.22 23.23
CA THR A 247 52.01 -2.87 24.00
C THR A 247 52.31 -4.35 24.25
N SER A 248 52.38 -4.72 25.53
CA SER A 248 52.66 -6.08 25.98
C SER A 248 51.59 -7.07 25.49
N ARG A 249 51.97 -8.34 25.25
CA ARG A 249 51.06 -9.44 24.85
C ARG A 249 49.85 -9.62 25.80
N SER A 250 49.98 -9.24 27.06
CA SER A 250 48.93 -9.32 28.09
C SER A 250 47.83 -8.25 27.92
N ASP A 251 48.16 -7.06 27.40
CA ASP A 251 47.17 -6.00 27.19
C ASP A 251 46.20 -6.31 26.04
N TRP A 252 46.63 -7.17 25.10
CA TRP A 252 45.83 -7.70 24.00
C TRP A 252 44.77 -8.70 24.46
N LEU A 253 45.11 -9.58 25.40
CA LEU A 253 44.22 -10.61 25.92
C LEU A 253 43.09 -10.05 26.78
N VAL A 254 43.26 -8.86 27.38
CA VAL A 254 42.21 -8.25 28.21
C VAL A 254 41.26 -7.38 27.39
N LEU A 255 41.77 -6.60 26.42
CA LEU A 255 40.92 -5.73 25.61
C LEU A 255 40.24 -6.49 24.46
N VAL A 256 41.01 -7.21 23.65
CA VAL A 256 40.45 -8.06 22.59
C VAL A 256 39.79 -9.26 23.24
N GLY A 257 40.39 -9.89 24.25
CA GLY A 257 39.74 -11.00 24.93
C GLY A 257 38.50 -10.58 25.73
N GLY A 258 38.39 -9.39 26.33
CA GLY A 258 37.15 -8.94 26.97
C GLY A 258 36.01 -8.65 25.98
N ILE A 259 36.33 -7.95 24.89
CA ILE A 259 35.40 -7.62 23.80
C ILE A 259 34.98 -8.89 23.04
N VAL A 260 35.95 -9.77 22.76
CA VAL A 260 35.74 -11.08 22.13
C VAL A 260 35.07 -12.05 23.10
N LEU A 261 35.37 -12.12 24.41
CA LEU A 261 34.68 -13.03 25.35
C LEU A 261 33.24 -12.58 25.62
N SER A 262 32.95 -11.27 25.69
CA SER A 262 31.57 -10.80 25.82
C SER A 262 30.74 -11.09 24.56
N MET A 263 31.34 -11.01 23.38
CA MET A 263 30.63 -11.20 22.11
C MET A 263 30.66 -12.65 21.60
N VAL A 264 31.72 -13.40 21.87
CA VAL A 264 31.78 -14.86 21.83
C VAL A 264 30.83 -15.42 22.87
N GLY A 265 30.64 -14.78 24.03
CA GLY A 265 29.57 -15.14 24.97
C GLY A 265 28.19 -15.12 24.31
N VAL A 266 27.87 -14.05 23.55
CA VAL A 266 26.60 -13.94 22.79
C VAL A 266 26.53 -14.92 21.61
N ALA A 267 27.64 -15.14 20.89
CA ALA A 267 27.70 -16.07 19.76
C ALA A 267 27.69 -17.54 20.22
N VAL A 268 28.37 -17.88 21.33
CA VAL A 268 28.38 -19.18 22.02
C VAL A 268 27.03 -19.47 22.65
N PHE A 269 26.35 -18.45 23.18
CA PHE A 269 24.96 -18.59 23.68
C PHE A 269 23.99 -18.99 22.55
N ARG A 270 24.22 -18.51 21.31
CA ARG A 270 23.50 -18.99 20.12
C ARG A 270 23.99 -20.34 19.60
N LEU A 271 25.30 -20.61 19.66
CA LEU A 271 25.94 -21.87 19.23
C LEU A 271 25.64 -23.06 20.15
N LEU A 272 25.30 -22.84 21.43
CA LEU A 272 24.95 -23.90 22.39
C LEU A 272 23.47 -24.37 22.30
N GLY A 273 22.68 -23.88 21.34
CA GLY A 273 21.33 -24.39 21.09
C GLY A 273 20.29 -24.09 22.19
N LEU A 274 20.59 -23.20 23.14
CA LEU A 274 19.65 -22.82 24.22
C LEU A 274 18.55 -21.84 23.78
N ALA A 275 18.47 -21.53 22.48
CA ALA A 275 17.34 -20.82 21.88
C ALA A 275 16.16 -21.75 21.58
N ASP A 276 16.43 -23.04 21.30
CA ASP A 276 15.41 -24.04 20.94
C ASP A 276 15.24 -25.16 21.98
N ALA A 277 16.11 -25.20 23.02
CA ALA A 277 15.92 -26.09 24.15
C ALA A 277 14.79 -25.55 25.06
N GLY A 278 13.71 -26.31 25.13
CA GLY A 278 12.44 -25.97 25.76
C GLY A 278 12.54 -25.27 27.11
N ALA A 279 11.53 -24.43 27.34
CA ALA A 279 11.15 -23.91 28.64
C ALA A 279 11.17 -25.03 29.68
N ASP A 280 12.00 -24.91 30.72
CA ASP A 280 11.50 -24.71 32.08
C ASP A 280 12.65 -24.67 33.10
N ALA A 281 12.43 -23.88 34.14
CA ALA A 281 13.13 -23.83 35.43
C ALA A 281 14.43 -23.02 35.65
N LEU A 282 15.21 -22.57 34.65
CA LEU A 282 16.45 -21.79 34.95
C LEU A 282 16.72 -20.53 34.09
N ASN A 283 15.80 -20.12 33.22
CA ASN A 283 16.20 -19.33 32.04
C ASN A 283 15.88 -17.83 32.09
N THR A 284 14.96 -17.35 32.93
CA THR A 284 14.55 -15.92 32.88
C THR A 284 15.57 -14.99 33.54
N GLY A 285 16.15 -15.39 34.67
CA GLY A 285 17.15 -14.59 35.41
C GLY A 285 18.49 -14.45 34.70
N ILE A 286 18.93 -15.49 33.99
CA ILE A 286 20.19 -15.49 33.22
C ILE A 286 20.02 -14.77 31.88
N LYS A 287 18.87 -14.93 31.20
CA LYS A 287 18.53 -14.12 30.01
C LYS A 287 18.47 -12.63 30.34
N LEU A 288 17.85 -12.25 31.47
CA LEU A 288 17.86 -10.87 31.97
C LEU A 288 19.28 -10.40 32.31
N ALA A 289 20.06 -11.21 33.02
CA ALA A 289 21.43 -10.86 33.37
C ALA A 289 22.30 -10.66 32.10
N VAL A 290 22.13 -11.45 31.05
CA VAL A 290 22.97 -11.31 29.84
C VAL A 290 22.52 -10.15 28.93
N LEU A 291 21.22 -9.82 28.87
CA LEU A 291 20.71 -8.68 28.09
C LEU A 291 20.87 -7.34 28.81
N ILE A 292 20.63 -7.32 30.12
CA ILE A 292 20.63 -6.11 30.94
C ILE A 292 22.02 -5.86 31.51
N ALA A 293 22.81 -6.88 31.87
CA ALA A 293 24.09 -6.62 32.53
C ALA A 293 25.09 -5.86 31.67
N PRO A 294 25.22 -5.97 30.34
CA PRO A 294 26.17 -5.12 29.62
C PRO A 294 25.83 -3.62 29.67
N PRO A 295 24.59 -3.16 29.37
CA PRO A 295 24.23 -1.75 29.57
C PRO A 295 24.20 -1.38 31.05
N LEU A 296 23.71 -2.24 31.95
CA LEU A 296 23.65 -1.96 33.39
C LEU A 296 25.05 -1.95 34.03
N ILE A 297 25.99 -2.77 33.59
CA ILE A 297 27.41 -2.75 33.97
C ILE A 297 28.07 -1.53 33.36
N ALA A 298 27.82 -1.16 32.10
CA ALA A 298 28.37 0.08 31.52
C ALA A 298 27.86 1.33 32.26
N ILE A 299 26.59 1.31 32.64
CA ILE A 299 25.90 2.34 33.42
C ILE A 299 26.39 2.37 34.89
N VAL A 300 26.54 1.21 35.53
CA VAL A 300 27.06 1.08 36.89
C VAL A 300 28.54 1.39 36.93
N MET A 301 29.31 1.04 35.90
CA MET A 301 30.72 1.42 35.74
C MET A 301 30.85 2.92 35.46
N ALA A 302 29.93 3.52 34.71
CA ALA A 302 29.83 4.97 34.55
C ALA A 302 29.44 5.66 35.87
N GLY A 303 28.52 5.10 36.65
CA GLY A 303 28.14 5.57 37.98
C GLY A 303 29.24 5.42 39.04
N LEU A 304 29.98 4.31 39.02
CA LEU A 304 31.16 4.06 39.87
C LEU A 304 32.35 4.95 39.45
N TYR A 305 32.47 5.26 38.16
CA TYR A 305 33.41 6.24 37.64
C TYR A 305 33.04 7.69 38.06
N VAL A 306 31.76 8.04 38.05
CA VAL A 306 31.25 9.31 38.59
C VAL A 306 31.43 9.40 40.11
N ARG A 307 31.32 8.30 40.85
CA ARG A 307 31.62 8.26 42.30
C ARG A 307 33.11 8.43 42.62
N ARG A 308 34.00 8.22 41.65
CA ARG A 308 35.44 8.53 41.73
C ARG A 308 35.79 10.01 41.56
N ARG A 309 34.78 10.89 41.56
CA ARG A 309 34.84 12.37 41.45
C ARG A 309 35.74 13.12 42.45
N GLU A 310 36.52 12.44 43.27
CA GLU A 310 37.41 13.06 44.26
C GLU A 310 38.90 13.08 43.88
N ASN A 311 39.31 12.64 42.68
CA ASN A 311 40.69 12.80 42.21
C ASN A 311 40.79 13.62 40.91
N ASP A 312 41.37 14.81 41.03
CA ASP A 312 41.36 15.91 40.06
C ASP A 312 42.18 15.71 38.77
N GLU A 313 42.88 14.59 38.59
CA GLU A 313 43.76 14.38 37.41
C GLU A 313 43.11 13.63 36.24
N ILE A 314 41.92 13.03 36.42
CA ILE A 314 41.29 12.12 35.43
C ILE A 314 40.24 12.83 34.53
N GLN A 315 39.82 14.06 34.89
CA GLN A 315 38.60 14.71 34.39
C GLN A 315 38.56 15.18 32.90
N PRO A 316 39.63 15.63 32.24
CA PRO A 316 39.48 16.26 30.91
C PRO A 316 39.35 15.26 29.76
N ALA A 317 39.99 14.08 29.85
CA ALA A 317 40.15 13.19 28.70
C ALA A 317 38.91 12.34 28.39
N PHE A 318 38.09 11.97 29.38
CA PHE A 318 36.96 11.04 29.17
C PHE A 318 35.59 11.72 29.08
N GLY A 319 35.44 12.87 29.75
CA GLY A 319 34.13 13.44 30.11
C GLY A 319 33.15 13.61 28.95
N MET A 320 33.54 14.25 27.84
CA MET A 320 32.57 14.66 26.81
C MET A 320 31.96 13.51 25.99
N ALA A 321 32.76 12.49 25.64
CA ALA A 321 32.24 11.32 24.93
C ALA A 321 31.34 10.47 25.86
N THR A 322 31.74 10.33 27.13
CA THR A 322 30.93 9.67 28.15
C THR A 322 29.63 10.41 28.40
N ASP A 323 29.65 11.75 28.48
CA ASP A 323 28.46 12.59 28.64
C ASP A 323 27.45 12.35 27.51
N ALA A 324 27.91 12.34 26.25
CA ALA A 324 27.06 12.08 25.09
C ALA A 324 26.48 10.66 25.10
N VAL A 325 27.28 9.64 25.43
CA VAL A 325 26.81 8.24 25.51
C VAL A 325 25.79 8.07 26.63
N VAL A 326 26.05 8.56 27.82
CA VAL A 326 25.12 8.45 28.97
C VAL A 326 23.80 9.14 28.66
N LEU A 327 23.86 10.35 28.07
CA LEU A 327 22.65 11.06 27.69
C LEU A 327 21.84 10.28 26.65
N LEU A 328 22.42 9.93 25.51
CA LEU A 328 21.70 9.24 24.43
C LEU A 328 21.17 7.88 24.88
N ALA A 329 21.96 7.12 25.64
CA ALA A 329 21.56 5.82 26.15
C ALA A 329 20.40 5.91 27.14
N THR A 330 20.44 6.86 28.08
CA THR A 330 19.35 7.01 29.07
C THR A 330 18.06 7.52 28.44
N LEU A 331 18.12 8.40 27.44
CA LEU A 331 16.92 8.88 26.74
C LEU A 331 16.23 7.78 25.94
N ILE A 332 16.99 6.92 25.25
CA ILE A 332 16.43 5.88 24.38
C ILE A 332 16.08 4.58 25.12
N LEU A 333 16.64 4.36 26.31
CA LEU A 333 16.50 3.08 27.04
C LEU A 333 15.05 2.60 27.19
N PRO A 334 14.05 3.43 27.55
CA PRO A 334 12.66 2.99 27.64
C PRO A 334 12.07 2.50 26.30
N TRP A 335 12.53 3.05 25.18
CA TRP A 335 12.09 2.69 23.82
C TRP A 335 12.73 1.39 23.33
N LEU A 336 13.75 0.87 24.02
CA LEU A 336 14.32 -0.45 23.76
C LEU A 336 13.55 -1.57 24.48
N SER A 337 12.46 -1.24 25.19
CA SER A 337 11.64 -2.21 25.92
C SER A 337 11.13 -3.39 25.07
N PRO A 338 10.78 -3.25 23.77
CA PRO A 338 10.34 -4.39 22.96
C PRO A 338 11.35 -5.53 22.86
N PHE A 339 12.66 -5.25 22.88
CA PHE A 339 13.69 -6.29 22.93
C PHE A 339 13.58 -7.14 24.20
N LEU A 340 13.35 -6.49 25.35
CA LEU A 340 13.22 -7.16 26.64
C LEU A 340 11.88 -7.87 26.78
N ILE A 341 10.79 -7.28 26.28
CA ILE A 341 9.45 -7.89 26.24
C ILE A 341 9.49 -9.18 25.44
N LYS A 342 10.06 -9.15 24.22
CA LYS A 342 10.25 -10.34 23.38
C LYS A 342 11.19 -11.36 24.01
N ALA A 343 12.28 -10.92 24.64
CA ALA A 343 13.21 -11.81 25.35
C ALA A 343 12.58 -12.50 26.57
N LEU A 344 11.58 -11.88 27.19
CA LEU A 344 10.77 -12.44 28.28
C LEU A 344 9.66 -13.38 27.80
N GLY A 345 9.50 -13.57 26.48
CA GLY A 345 8.48 -14.44 25.88
C GLY A 345 7.12 -13.78 25.68
N TYR A 346 7.00 -12.47 25.84
CA TYR A 346 5.78 -11.71 25.59
C TYR A 346 5.79 -11.11 24.18
N ASP A 347 4.62 -10.97 23.58
CA ASP A 347 4.45 -10.25 22.32
C ASP A 347 4.33 -8.72 22.59
N PRO A 348 5.26 -7.88 22.07
CA PRO A 348 5.19 -6.43 22.24
C PRO A 348 4.00 -5.78 21.53
N LEU A 349 3.33 -6.46 20.60
CA LEU A 349 2.14 -5.96 19.90
C LEU A 349 0.82 -6.39 20.57
N ASN A 350 0.88 -7.23 21.59
CA ASN A 350 -0.31 -7.68 22.32
C ASN A 350 -0.68 -6.68 23.43
N TYR A 351 -1.63 -5.79 23.11
CA TYR A 351 -2.18 -4.79 24.03
C TYR A 351 -3.35 -5.29 24.91
N THR A 352 -3.72 -6.58 24.84
CA THR A 352 -4.84 -7.11 25.63
C THR A 352 -4.36 -7.87 26.86
N THR A 353 -3.76 -9.05 26.69
CA THR A 353 -3.36 -9.94 27.80
C THR A 353 -1.93 -9.67 28.30
N GLY A 354 -1.07 -9.09 27.46
CA GLY A 354 0.35 -8.81 27.77
C GLY A 354 0.63 -7.40 28.31
N ILE A 355 -0.38 -6.52 28.38
CA ILE A 355 -0.17 -5.08 28.61
C ILE A 355 0.52 -4.77 29.95
N MET A 356 0.20 -5.52 31.02
CA MET A 356 0.81 -5.32 32.33
C MET A 356 2.29 -5.71 32.38
N ALA A 357 2.68 -6.75 31.62
CA ALA A 357 4.07 -7.15 31.49
C ALA A 357 4.87 -6.07 30.73
N SER A 358 4.34 -5.62 29.59
CA SER A 358 4.92 -4.54 28.78
C SER A 358 5.08 -3.24 29.58
N PHE A 359 4.04 -2.83 30.32
CA PHE A 359 4.08 -1.65 31.18
C PHE A 359 5.15 -1.78 32.29
N SER A 360 5.24 -2.94 32.94
CA SER A 360 6.21 -3.18 34.01
C SER A 360 7.65 -3.10 33.51
N VAL A 361 7.94 -3.64 32.32
CA VAL A 361 9.26 -3.55 31.69
C VAL A 361 9.59 -2.09 31.35
N VAL A 362 8.66 -1.36 30.73
CA VAL A 362 8.85 0.07 30.40
C VAL A 362 9.12 0.87 31.67
N ALA A 363 8.29 0.71 32.71
CA ALA A 363 8.43 1.42 33.99
C ALA A 363 9.79 1.14 34.65
N ALA A 364 10.26 -0.12 34.62
CA ALA A 364 11.58 -0.48 35.13
C ALA A 364 12.71 0.21 34.36
N LEU A 365 12.65 0.25 33.02
CA LEU A 365 13.64 0.92 32.19
C LEU A 365 13.64 2.43 32.35
N VAL A 366 12.47 3.06 32.51
CA VAL A 366 12.35 4.47 32.87
C VAL A 366 13.01 4.74 34.23
N GLY A 367 12.76 3.88 35.22
CA GLY A 367 13.39 3.99 36.54
C GLY A 367 14.92 3.90 36.47
N VAL A 368 15.46 2.94 35.71
CA VAL A 368 16.90 2.82 35.47
C VAL A 368 17.44 4.06 34.76
N ALA A 369 16.81 4.49 33.66
CA ALA A 369 17.21 5.69 32.93
C ALA A 369 17.27 6.93 33.84
N ALA A 370 16.26 7.10 34.70
CA ALA A 370 16.17 8.22 35.64
C ALA A 370 17.26 8.17 36.71
N VAL A 371 17.47 7.03 37.37
CA VAL A 371 18.53 6.88 38.38
C VAL A 371 19.88 7.23 37.78
N VAL A 372 20.17 6.72 36.59
CA VAL A 372 21.48 6.89 35.92
C VAL A 372 21.68 8.31 35.46
N GLY A 373 20.66 8.90 34.83
CA GLY A 373 20.70 10.27 34.37
C GLY A 373 20.85 11.29 35.50
N LEU A 374 20.13 11.09 36.61
CA LEU A 374 20.21 11.92 37.81
C LEU A 374 21.58 11.80 38.50
N LEU A 375 22.13 10.58 38.59
CA LEU A 375 23.48 10.35 39.14
C LEU A 375 24.58 10.97 38.27
N TRP A 376 24.40 10.98 36.95
CA TRP A 376 25.35 11.61 36.03
C TRP A 376 25.32 13.14 36.13
N ASN A 377 24.17 13.77 35.88
CA ASN A 377 24.00 15.22 35.98
C ASN A 377 22.52 15.61 36.02
N ALA A 378 21.94 15.71 37.22
CA ALA A 378 20.53 16.03 37.40
C ALA A 378 20.05 17.27 36.63
N ARG A 379 20.80 18.39 36.67
CA ARG A 379 20.39 19.64 36.01
C ARG A 379 20.35 19.50 34.48
N ARG A 380 21.38 18.91 33.88
CA ARG A 380 21.45 18.74 32.42
C ARG A 380 20.49 17.66 31.95
N TRP A 381 20.44 16.54 32.65
CA TRP A 381 19.61 15.40 32.28
C TRP A 381 18.11 15.73 32.37
N LEU A 382 17.64 16.40 33.43
CA LEU A 382 16.22 16.77 33.55
C LEU A 382 15.75 17.67 32.40
N VAL A 383 16.56 18.65 31.98
CA VAL A 383 16.22 19.52 30.84
C VAL A 383 16.19 18.72 29.54
N ALA A 384 17.19 17.87 29.30
CA ALA A 384 17.25 17.06 28.09
C ALA A 384 16.11 16.02 28.03
N ALA A 385 15.80 15.37 29.14
CA ALA A 385 14.67 14.45 29.26
C ALA A 385 13.33 15.17 29.07
N ALA A 386 13.16 16.38 29.63
CA ALA A 386 11.95 17.18 29.42
C ALA A 386 11.76 17.59 27.95
N ILE A 387 12.84 17.99 27.26
CA ILE A 387 12.81 18.30 25.82
C ILE A 387 12.45 17.04 25.02
N PHE A 388 13.16 15.94 25.28
CA PHE A 388 12.98 14.69 24.57
C PHE A 388 11.58 14.12 24.74
N THR A 389 11.12 13.96 25.98
CA THR A 389 9.79 13.44 26.29
C THR A 389 8.69 14.42 25.90
N GLY A 390 8.92 15.73 26.02
CA GLY A 390 7.95 16.75 25.61
C GLY A 390 7.62 16.68 24.12
N ILE A 391 8.65 16.63 23.26
CA ILE A 391 8.46 16.48 21.80
C ILE A 391 7.75 15.15 21.51
N PHE A 392 8.23 14.05 22.08
CA PHE A 392 7.66 12.73 21.86
C PHE A 392 6.17 12.67 22.24
N VAL A 393 5.82 13.08 23.47
CA VAL A 393 4.45 13.02 23.97
C VAL A 393 3.53 13.89 23.13
N VAL A 394 3.94 15.11 22.77
CA VAL A 394 3.11 16.02 21.94
C VAL A 394 2.75 15.38 20.60
N PHE A 395 3.72 14.82 19.87
CA PHE A 395 3.44 14.25 18.56
C PHE A 395 2.70 12.91 18.64
N PHE A 396 3.13 12.00 19.51
CA PHE A 396 2.48 10.67 19.61
C PHE A 396 1.08 10.77 20.18
N THR A 397 0.79 11.73 21.06
CA THR A 397 -0.58 11.95 21.54
C THR A 397 -1.44 12.78 20.60
N THR A 398 -0.95 13.13 19.41
CA THR A 398 -1.65 14.03 18.47
C THR A 398 -2.10 15.31 19.20
N PHE A 399 -1.14 16.00 19.83
CA PHE A 399 -1.37 17.18 20.67
C PHE A 399 -2.38 16.92 21.82
N PHE A 400 -2.17 15.84 22.57
CA PHE A 400 -2.97 15.42 23.74
C PHE A 400 -4.41 14.97 23.45
N THR A 401 -4.77 14.76 22.19
CA THR A 401 -6.09 14.25 21.80
C THR A 401 -6.20 12.72 21.81
N ASN A 402 -5.06 12.01 21.77
CA ASN A 402 -4.99 10.54 21.76
C ASN A 402 -3.91 10.00 22.72
N GLY A 403 -4.27 9.74 23.98
CA GLY A 403 -3.33 9.24 24.99
C GLY A 403 -2.70 7.87 24.68
N GLN A 404 -3.38 7.00 23.92
CA GLN A 404 -2.88 5.66 23.56
C GLN A 404 -1.65 5.71 22.65
N GLY A 405 -1.44 6.84 21.97
CA GLY A 405 -0.26 7.10 21.15
C GLY A 405 1.07 6.89 21.88
N VAL A 406 1.14 7.13 23.19
CA VAL A 406 2.36 6.92 23.98
C VAL A 406 2.71 5.43 24.05
N ALA A 407 1.72 4.56 24.28
CA ALA A 407 1.96 3.12 24.36
C ALA A 407 2.33 2.52 22.99
N THR A 408 1.59 2.92 21.95
CA THR A 408 1.90 2.49 20.57
C THR A 408 3.22 3.05 20.07
N GLY A 409 3.67 4.22 20.52
CA GLY A 409 4.98 4.77 20.18
C GLY A 409 6.17 4.16 20.94
N VAL A 410 6.05 3.97 22.26
CA VAL A 410 7.16 3.44 23.08
C VAL A 410 7.38 1.95 22.84
N VAL A 411 6.30 1.17 22.71
CA VAL A 411 6.35 -0.28 22.56
C VAL A 411 6.01 -0.71 21.12
N GLY A 412 4.93 -0.15 20.57
CA GLY A 412 4.38 -0.60 19.28
C GLY A 412 5.28 -0.36 18.08
N SER A 413 5.86 0.84 17.94
CA SER A 413 6.71 1.20 16.80
C SER A 413 7.88 0.22 16.62
N LEU A 414 8.74 0.08 17.64
CA LEU A 414 9.86 -0.85 17.57
C LEU A 414 9.40 -2.32 17.60
N GLY A 415 8.31 -2.65 18.30
CA GLY A 415 7.71 -3.99 18.27
C GLY A 415 7.27 -4.42 16.87
N HIS A 416 6.63 -3.51 16.13
CA HIS A 416 6.20 -3.73 14.75
C HIS A 416 7.39 -3.83 13.80
N TRP A 417 8.37 -2.94 13.94
CA TRP A 417 9.60 -3.03 13.14
C TRP A 417 10.33 -4.37 13.35
N LEU A 418 10.36 -4.90 14.58
CA LEU A 418 10.94 -6.21 14.87
C LEU A 418 10.18 -7.37 14.22
N SER A 419 8.84 -7.30 14.12
CA SER A 419 8.07 -8.35 13.45
C SER A 419 8.23 -8.31 11.92
N GLN A 420 8.43 -7.12 11.34
CA GLN A 420 8.70 -6.97 9.90
C GLN A 420 10.02 -7.61 9.46
N GLN A 421 11.02 -7.70 10.35
CA GLN A 421 12.30 -8.36 10.04
C GLN A 421 12.14 -9.86 9.75
N GLU A 422 11.12 -10.52 10.30
CA GLU A 422 10.85 -11.96 10.10
C GLU A 422 10.17 -12.25 8.76
N VAL A 423 9.37 -11.30 8.26
CA VAL A 423 8.62 -11.42 6.99
C VAL A 423 9.51 -11.10 5.78
N ALA A 424 10.60 -10.35 5.97
CA ALA A 424 11.52 -9.91 4.92
C ALA A 424 10.79 -9.23 3.74
N ARG A 425 10.03 -8.16 4.04
CA ARG A 425 9.19 -7.42 3.07
C ARG A 425 9.96 -7.10 1.78
N GLY A 426 9.41 -7.53 0.64
CA GLY A 426 10.01 -7.39 -0.69
C GLY A 426 10.98 -8.50 -1.10
N GLY A 427 11.40 -9.39 -0.20
CA GLY A 427 12.20 -10.59 -0.52
C GLY A 427 13.52 -10.28 -1.24
N GLN A 428 14.15 -9.13 -0.91
CA GLN A 428 15.32 -8.65 -1.63
C GLN A 428 16.59 -9.46 -1.30
N PRO A 429 17.46 -9.73 -2.29
CA PRO A 429 18.69 -10.50 -2.08
C PRO A 429 19.69 -9.73 -1.22
N TRP A 430 20.63 -10.44 -0.60
CA TRP A 430 21.69 -9.83 0.22
C TRP A 430 22.56 -8.82 -0.56
N TYR A 431 22.70 -8.99 -1.87
CA TYR A 431 23.47 -8.06 -2.72
C TYR A 431 22.65 -6.89 -3.28
N TYR A 432 21.40 -6.68 -2.81
CA TYR A 432 20.51 -5.64 -3.33
C TYR A 432 21.15 -4.24 -3.37
N TYR A 433 21.70 -3.77 -2.26
CA TYR A 433 22.36 -2.45 -2.21
C TYR A 433 23.70 -2.40 -2.96
N LEU A 434 24.37 -3.55 -3.16
CA LEU A 434 25.55 -3.66 -4.02
C LEU A 434 25.19 -3.52 -5.50
N LEU A 435 23.92 -3.73 -5.87
CA LEU A 435 23.42 -3.51 -7.22
C LEU A 435 22.87 -2.08 -7.39
N VAL A 436 22.01 -1.62 -6.49
CA VAL A 436 21.34 -0.31 -6.60
C VAL A 436 22.30 0.85 -6.38
N THR A 437 23.16 0.79 -5.36
CA THR A 437 24.00 1.96 -5.01
C THR A 437 25.00 2.31 -6.12
N PRO A 438 25.75 1.39 -6.74
CA PRO A 438 26.64 1.75 -7.85
C PRO A 438 25.90 2.25 -9.11
N LEU A 439 24.63 1.87 -9.28
CA LEU A 439 23.82 2.26 -10.43
C LEU A 439 23.39 3.73 -10.40
N TYR A 440 23.26 4.30 -9.21
CA TYR A 440 22.80 5.68 -8.99
C TYR A 440 23.89 6.56 -8.34
N GLU A 441 24.59 6.03 -7.36
CA GLU A 441 25.47 6.77 -6.45
C GLU A 441 26.95 6.46 -6.72
N PHE A 442 27.32 6.25 -7.99
CA PHE A 442 28.70 5.93 -8.40
C PHE A 442 29.71 7.02 -8.03
N LEU A 443 29.34 8.29 -8.11
CA LEU A 443 30.23 9.40 -7.77
C LEU A 443 30.60 9.42 -6.28
N PRO A 444 29.65 9.49 -5.33
CA PRO A 444 29.96 9.38 -3.90
C PRO A 444 30.62 8.06 -3.54
N LEU A 445 30.21 6.95 -4.15
CA LEU A 445 30.86 5.65 -3.93
C LEU A 445 32.35 5.73 -4.26
N LEU A 446 32.72 6.15 -5.48
CA LEU A 446 34.12 6.24 -5.93
C LEU A 446 34.94 7.24 -5.09
N LEU A 447 34.36 8.39 -4.73
CA LEU A 447 35.05 9.43 -3.95
C LEU A 447 35.21 9.07 -2.47
N SER A 448 34.42 8.12 -1.95
CA SER A 448 34.55 7.63 -0.59
C SER A 448 35.66 6.58 -0.43
N ILE A 449 36.00 5.84 -1.50
CA ILE A 449 37.03 4.78 -1.47
C ILE A 449 38.38 5.27 -0.93
N PRO A 450 38.92 6.43 -1.34
CA PRO A 450 40.17 6.94 -0.78
C PRO A 450 40.11 7.22 0.73
N VAL A 451 38.94 7.62 1.26
CA VAL A 451 38.72 7.85 2.70
C VAL A 451 38.75 6.52 3.44
N LEU A 452 38.05 5.51 2.93
CA LEU A 452 38.09 4.14 3.44
C LEU A 452 39.50 3.56 3.39
N PHE A 453 40.14 3.59 2.22
CA PHE A 453 41.50 3.10 1.99
C PHE A 453 42.50 3.74 2.96
N ARG A 454 42.41 5.06 3.16
CA ARG A 454 43.26 5.77 4.12
C ARG A 454 42.98 5.36 5.57
N ALA A 455 41.78 4.91 5.92
CA ALA A 455 41.51 4.35 7.26
C ALA A 455 42.15 2.96 7.43
N PHE A 456 42.12 2.11 6.39
CA PHE A 456 42.64 0.74 6.44
C PHE A 456 44.18 0.64 6.33
N VAL A 457 44.83 1.51 5.55
CA VAL A 457 46.25 1.34 5.14
C VAL A 457 47.25 2.10 6.01
N GLN A 458 46.82 2.78 7.08
CA GLN A 458 47.80 3.47 7.93
C GLN A 458 48.72 2.51 8.65
N ARG A 459 50.00 2.88 8.73
CA ARG A 459 51.09 2.13 9.36
C ARG A 459 50.97 2.11 10.89
N ASN A 460 49.93 1.48 11.41
CA ASN A 460 49.88 1.05 12.81
C ASN A 460 49.63 -0.46 12.87
N ARG A 461 50.38 -1.16 13.72
CA ARG A 461 50.30 -2.62 13.91
C ARG A 461 48.86 -3.09 14.20
N VAL A 462 48.09 -2.29 14.93
CA VAL A 462 46.68 -2.60 15.26
C VAL A 462 45.78 -2.65 14.04
N SER A 463 45.85 -1.63 13.17
CA SER A 463 45.02 -1.57 11.95
C SER A 463 45.37 -2.72 10.99
N ILE A 464 46.65 -3.10 10.91
CA ILE A 464 47.12 -4.21 10.08
C ILE A 464 46.61 -5.55 10.63
N VAL A 465 46.68 -5.78 11.94
CA VAL A 465 46.18 -7.02 12.56
C VAL A 465 44.66 -7.14 12.38
N LEU A 466 43.91 -6.05 12.62
CA LEU A 466 42.46 -6.03 12.42
C LEU A 466 42.09 -6.25 10.94
N LEU A 467 42.87 -5.68 10.00
CA LEU A 467 42.69 -5.92 8.57
C LEU A 467 42.99 -7.38 8.18
N ILE A 468 44.07 -7.98 8.69
CA ILE A 468 44.40 -9.39 8.43
C ILE A 468 43.30 -10.30 9.00
N ALA A 469 42.89 -10.07 10.25
CA ALA A 469 41.80 -10.83 10.88
C ALA A 469 40.51 -10.71 10.07
N THR A 470 40.19 -9.50 9.59
CA THR A 470 39.06 -9.24 8.70
C THR A 470 39.16 -10.07 7.40
N LEU A 471 40.30 -10.01 6.71
CA LEU A 471 40.51 -10.73 5.44
C LEU A 471 40.44 -12.26 5.64
N VAL A 472 41.00 -12.77 6.73
CA VAL A 472 40.93 -14.20 7.08
C VAL A 472 39.50 -14.62 7.38
N SER A 473 38.74 -13.84 8.15
CA SER A 473 37.33 -14.14 8.45
C SER A 473 36.44 -14.06 7.22
N ILE A 474 36.65 -13.09 6.32
CA ILE A 474 35.95 -13.02 5.02
C ILE A 474 36.32 -14.23 4.16
N GLY A 475 37.60 -14.61 4.09
CA GLY A 475 38.07 -15.77 3.33
C GLY A 475 37.47 -17.08 3.84
N LEU A 476 37.39 -17.26 5.17
CA LEU A 476 36.75 -18.42 5.80
C LEU A 476 35.24 -18.44 5.52
N TRP A 477 34.58 -17.29 5.61
CA TRP A 477 33.16 -17.15 5.31
C TRP A 477 32.85 -17.49 3.84
N LEU A 478 33.54 -16.86 2.89
CA LEU A 478 33.36 -17.10 1.46
C LEU A 478 33.74 -18.53 1.07
N GLY A 479 34.83 -19.07 1.61
CA GLY A 479 35.30 -20.43 1.34
C GLY A 479 34.31 -21.50 1.81
N LEU A 480 33.71 -21.34 2.99
CA LEU A 480 32.68 -22.26 3.50
C LEU A 480 31.35 -22.12 2.77
N GLY A 481 31.02 -20.92 2.27
CA GLY A 481 29.82 -20.67 1.45
C GLY A 481 29.92 -21.29 0.05
N VAL A 482 31.08 -21.19 -0.60
CA VAL A 482 31.32 -21.75 -1.95
C VAL A 482 31.34 -23.28 -1.95
N LEU A 483 31.78 -23.91 -0.86
CA LEU A 483 31.86 -25.38 -0.76
C LEU A 483 30.50 -26.06 -0.55
N ARG A 484 29.43 -25.35 -0.17
CA ARG A 484 28.22 -26.01 0.38
C ARG A 484 26.96 -25.99 -0.48
N GLY A 485 26.91 -25.22 -1.58
CA GLY A 485 25.70 -25.12 -2.41
C GLY A 485 24.50 -24.51 -1.66
N GLU A 486 23.73 -23.67 -2.32
CA GLU A 486 22.61 -22.94 -1.71
C GLU A 486 21.37 -23.85 -1.51
N GLY A 487 21.48 -24.87 -0.64
CA GLY A 487 20.36 -25.78 -0.36
C GLY A 487 20.38 -26.59 0.94
N GLY A 488 21.43 -26.50 1.78
CA GLY A 488 21.51 -27.28 3.03
C GLY A 488 20.99 -26.52 4.25
N THR A 489 19.86 -26.95 4.81
CA THR A 489 19.20 -26.36 5.99
C THR A 489 19.89 -26.63 7.34
N GLU A 490 20.84 -27.55 7.43
CA GLU A 490 21.34 -28.07 8.72
C GLU A 490 22.67 -27.48 9.26
N SER A 491 23.19 -26.36 8.72
CA SER A 491 24.34 -25.68 9.37
C SER A 491 24.41 -24.16 9.21
N SER A 492 23.26 -23.48 9.26
CA SER A 492 23.16 -22.02 9.21
C SER A 492 23.96 -21.32 10.32
N LEU A 493 23.93 -21.86 11.54
CA LEU A 493 24.54 -21.25 12.74
C LEU A 493 26.05 -20.97 12.65
N VAL A 494 26.86 -21.88 12.09
CA VAL A 494 28.33 -21.67 11.97
C VAL A 494 28.64 -20.63 10.91
N ASN A 495 27.92 -20.68 9.78
CA ASN A 495 28.06 -19.69 8.70
C ASN A 495 27.64 -18.30 9.19
N ASP A 496 26.52 -18.20 9.91
CA ASP A 496 26.02 -16.95 10.48
C ASP A 496 26.91 -16.41 11.61
N GLY A 497 27.51 -17.29 12.41
CA GLY A 497 28.52 -16.93 13.41
C GLY A 497 29.80 -16.35 12.78
N LEU A 498 30.32 -16.99 11.73
CA LEU A 498 31.50 -16.50 11.00
C LEU A 498 31.22 -15.18 10.26
N ARG A 499 30.01 -15.04 9.69
CA ARG A 499 29.53 -13.77 9.10
C ARG A 499 29.56 -12.66 10.14
N ALA A 500 28.95 -12.87 11.30
CA ALA A 500 28.90 -11.87 12.36
C ALA A 500 30.31 -11.44 12.82
N ILE A 501 31.23 -12.39 12.99
CA ILE A 501 32.63 -12.12 13.36
C ILE A 501 33.34 -11.31 12.27
N ALA A 502 33.19 -11.68 11.00
CA ALA A 502 33.82 -10.98 9.88
C ALA A 502 33.36 -9.51 9.82
N LEU A 503 32.05 -9.27 9.92
CA LEU A 503 31.46 -7.94 9.89
C LEU A 503 31.91 -7.08 11.08
N MET A 504 31.97 -7.68 12.27
CA MET A 504 32.47 -7.02 13.47
C MET A 504 33.93 -6.58 13.30
N LEU A 505 34.79 -7.45 12.75
CA LEU A 505 36.19 -7.13 12.52
C LEU A 505 36.35 -6.00 11.49
N ILE A 506 35.50 -5.96 10.45
CA ILE A 506 35.45 -4.82 9.50
C ILE A 506 35.19 -3.51 10.24
N PHE A 507 34.18 -3.47 11.11
CA PHE A 507 33.82 -2.27 11.87
C PHE A 507 34.93 -1.81 12.81
N LEU A 508 35.49 -2.74 13.58
CA LEU A 508 36.60 -2.43 14.49
C LEU A 508 37.81 -1.92 13.71
N THR A 509 38.13 -2.54 12.56
CA THR A 509 39.24 -2.09 11.70
C THR A 509 39.02 -0.66 11.22
N ALA A 510 37.83 -0.35 10.71
CA ALA A 510 37.52 0.95 10.14
C ALA A 510 37.47 2.06 11.18
N ALA A 511 36.79 1.83 12.31
CA ALA A 511 36.73 2.78 13.41
C ALA A 511 38.12 3.03 14.02
N TRP A 512 38.86 1.95 14.32
CA TRP A 512 40.18 2.06 14.95
C TRP A 512 41.21 2.67 14.00
N GLY A 513 41.16 2.32 12.71
CA GLY A 513 41.94 2.94 11.65
C GLY A 513 41.65 4.44 11.52
N GLY A 514 40.38 4.82 11.50
CA GLY A 514 39.94 6.22 11.47
C GLY A 514 40.39 7.02 12.71
N LEU A 515 40.25 6.46 13.91
CA LEU A 515 40.71 7.09 15.15
C LEU A 515 42.22 7.30 15.14
N ASN A 516 43.01 6.28 14.77
CA ASN A 516 44.46 6.44 14.64
C ASN A 516 44.86 7.50 13.61
N ALA A 517 44.12 7.58 12.51
CA ALA A 517 44.37 8.53 11.44
C ALA A 517 44.17 9.98 11.86
N HIS A 518 43.12 10.26 12.62
CA HIS A 518 42.56 11.61 12.72
C HIS A 518 42.29 12.07 14.16
N ALA A 519 42.15 11.16 15.14
CA ALA A 519 41.92 11.54 16.54
C ALA A 519 43.13 12.29 17.14
N ARG A 520 44.37 12.01 16.68
CA ARG A 520 45.57 12.77 17.09
C ARG A 520 45.51 14.25 16.73
N ARG A 521 44.64 14.64 15.80
CA ARG A 521 44.42 16.02 15.35
C ARG A 521 43.11 16.61 15.90
N GLY A 522 42.45 15.94 16.84
CA GLY A 522 41.14 16.35 17.37
C GLY A 522 39.97 16.17 16.39
N GLN A 523 40.17 15.48 15.26
CA GLN A 523 39.18 15.36 14.17
C GLN A 523 38.33 14.08 14.30
N TYR A 524 37.57 13.94 15.38
CA TYR A 524 36.73 12.76 15.64
C TYR A 524 35.66 12.53 14.57
N PHE A 525 35.09 13.58 13.99
CA PHE A 525 34.10 13.46 12.92
C PHE A 525 34.69 12.80 11.66
N VAL A 526 35.91 13.18 11.27
CA VAL A 526 36.56 12.57 10.09
C VAL A 526 36.96 11.12 10.38
N ALA A 527 37.32 10.80 11.64
CA ALA A 527 37.54 9.42 12.09
C ALA A 527 36.25 8.58 12.06
N PHE A 528 35.09 9.21 12.19
CA PHE A 528 33.78 8.55 12.17
C PHE A 528 33.33 8.15 10.75
N LEU A 529 33.66 8.94 9.72
CA LEU A 529 33.18 8.72 8.35
C LEU A 529 33.42 7.31 7.79
N PRO A 530 34.62 6.70 7.90
CA PRO A 530 34.84 5.33 7.43
C PRO A 530 33.96 4.30 8.15
N PHE A 531 33.77 4.48 9.46
CA PHE A 531 32.92 3.61 10.27
C PHE A 531 31.44 3.78 9.88
N LEU A 532 30.96 5.01 9.75
CA LEU A 532 29.59 5.33 9.34
C LEU A 532 29.25 4.72 7.97
N ILE A 533 30.14 4.86 6.98
CA ILE A 533 29.92 4.30 5.63
C ILE A 533 29.77 2.78 5.71
N LEU A 534 30.75 2.10 6.30
CA LEU A 534 30.74 0.64 6.34
C LEU A 534 29.61 0.08 7.19
N PHE A 535 29.29 0.74 8.32
CA PHE A 535 28.16 0.37 9.15
C PHE A 535 26.86 0.47 8.38
N ASN A 536 26.59 1.59 7.70
CA ASN A 536 25.34 1.72 6.95
C ASN A 536 25.25 0.68 5.83
N TRP A 537 26.34 0.47 5.06
CA TRP A 537 26.38 -0.59 4.06
C TRP A 537 26.02 -1.97 4.61
N ILE A 538 26.59 -2.34 5.75
CA ILE A 538 26.40 -3.66 6.36
C ILE A 538 25.03 -3.76 7.04
N ALA A 539 24.64 -2.78 7.86
CA ALA A 539 23.41 -2.79 8.65
C ALA A 539 22.18 -2.89 7.75
N TYR A 540 22.11 -2.08 6.70
CA TYR A 540 21.00 -2.14 5.75
C TYR A 540 21.04 -3.41 4.89
N THR A 541 22.22 -3.95 4.59
CA THR A 541 22.35 -5.25 3.88
C THR A 541 21.90 -6.44 4.73
N ILE A 542 22.03 -6.37 6.06
CA ILE A 542 21.63 -7.45 6.96
C ILE A 542 20.15 -7.34 7.36
N ALA A 543 19.62 -6.12 7.45
CA ALA A 543 18.21 -5.90 7.73
C ALA A 543 17.34 -6.76 6.81
N GLY A 544 16.37 -7.47 7.38
CA GLY A 544 15.38 -8.27 6.68
C GLY A 544 14.53 -7.41 5.75
N GLU A 545 14.13 -6.23 6.21
CA GLU A 545 13.49 -5.21 5.37
C GLU A 545 14.54 -4.43 4.56
N LYS A 546 14.63 -4.72 3.25
CA LYS A 546 15.50 -3.98 2.32
C LYS A 546 14.65 -3.26 1.29
N MET A 547 14.82 -1.95 1.23
CA MET A 547 13.96 -1.09 0.43
C MET A 547 14.77 0.03 -0.22
N PRO A 548 14.43 0.48 -1.44
CA PRO A 548 15.27 1.40 -2.20
C PRO A 548 15.46 2.77 -1.53
N TRP A 549 14.51 3.23 -0.69
CA TRP A 549 14.63 4.49 0.04
C TRP A 549 15.75 4.49 1.08
N LEU A 550 16.12 3.33 1.63
CA LEU A 550 17.20 3.21 2.61
C LEU A 550 18.59 3.46 2.00
N VAL A 551 18.71 3.48 0.66
CA VAL A 551 19.94 3.92 -0.05
C VAL A 551 20.33 5.34 0.35
N THR A 552 19.39 6.20 0.75
CA THR A 552 19.68 7.56 1.20
C THR A 552 20.60 7.60 2.43
N HIS A 553 20.41 6.69 3.40
CA HIS A 553 21.26 6.54 4.57
C HIS A 553 22.66 6.01 4.22
N ILE A 554 22.80 5.26 3.13
CA ILE A 554 24.10 4.82 2.59
C ILE A 554 24.78 5.97 1.83
N SER A 555 24.02 6.75 1.08
CA SER A 555 24.49 7.79 0.15
C SER A 555 25.03 9.02 0.86
N LEU A 556 24.35 9.50 1.91
CA LEU A 556 24.73 10.71 2.62
C LEU A 556 26.16 10.64 3.22
N PRO A 557 26.54 9.60 3.98
CA PRO A 557 27.90 9.47 4.49
C PRO A 557 28.97 9.46 3.39
N MET A 558 28.67 8.80 2.26
CA MET A 558 29.58 8.78 1.11
C MET A 558 29.69 10.15 0.43
N CYS A 559 28.62 10.94 0.36
CA CYS A 559 28.66 12.32 -0.12
C CYS A 559 29.55 13.19 0.77
N ILE A 560 29.43 13.07 2.10
CA ILE A 560 30.24 13.83 3.05
C ILE A 560 31.72 13.43 2.95
N ALA A 561 32.02 12.13 2.89
CA ALA A 561 33.38 11.64 2.76
C ALA A 561 34.01 11.99 1.41
N GLY A 562 33.24 11.86 0.32
CA GLY A 562 33.67 12.24 -1.01
C GLY A 562 33.95 13.74 -1.12
N GLY A 563 33.09 14.57 -0.53
CA GLY A 563 33.30 16.01 -0.40
C GLY A 563 34.57 16.34 0.37
N TYR A 564 34.78 15.73 1.55
CA TYR A 564 36.02 15.89 2.32
C TYR A 564 37.26 15.55 1.49
N TRP A 565 37.30 14.37 0.85
CA TRP A 565 38.45 13.97 0.04
C TRP A 565 38.69 14.93 -1.14
N LEU A 566 37.63 15.27 -1.87
CA LEU A 566 37.70 16.19 -3.00
C LEU A 566 38.21 17.57 -2.59
N GLY A 567 37.73 18.09 -1.45
CA GLY A 567 38.23 19.30 -0.82
C GLY A 567 39.74 19.23 -0.58
N THR A 568 40.24 18.14 0.02
CA THR A 568 41.68 17.98 0.26
C THR A 568 42.51 17.89 -1.04
N VAL A 569 41.94 17.38 -2.14
CA VAL A 569 42.62 17.34 -3.44
C VAL A 569 42.70 18.73 -4.05
N VAL A 570 41.60 19.48 -4.01
CA VAL A 570 41.48 20.84 -4.55
C VAL A 570 42.38 21.83 -3.80
N GLU A 571 42.45 21.74 -2.47
CA GLU A 571 43.32 22.60 -1.64
C GLU A 571 44.80 22.38 -1.90
N ARG A 572 45.20 21.18 -2.36
CA ARG A 572 46.61 20.86 -2.66
C ARG A 572 47.06 21.34 -4.03
N VAL A 573 46.18 21.92 -4.84
CA VAL A 573 46.53 22.46 -6.17
C VAL A 573 46.75 23.96 -6.05
N GLU A 574 47.94 24.43 -6.41
CA GLU A 574 48.22 25.86 -6.53
C GLU A 574 47.59 26.41 -7.82
N TRP A 575 46.31 26.78 -7.75
CA TRP A 575 45.50 27.12 -8.92
C TRP A 575 46.10 28.23 -9.79
N ARG A 576 46.64 29.30 -9.20
CA ARG A 576 47.26 30.40 -9.97
C ARG A 576 48.44 29.92 -10.83
N THR A 577 49.30 29.09 -10.26
CA THR A 577 50.47 28.52 -10.93
C THR A 577 50.04 27.47 -11.96
N ALA A 578 49.09 26.61 -11.60
CA ALA A 578 48.58 25.54 -12.44
C ALA A 578 47.92 26.08 -13.73
N TRP A 579 47.09 27.11 -13.64
CA TRP A 579 46.47 27.74 -14.82
C TRP A 579 47.51 28.29 -15.78
N ARG A 580 48.50 29.04 -15.28
CA ARG A 580 49.60 29.60 -16.10
C ARG A 580 50.45 28.52 -16.77
N ARG A 581 50.59 27.35 -16.14
CA ARG A 581 51.39 26.22 -16.64
C ARG A 581 50.60 25.25 -17.52
N GLY A 582 49.34 25.55 -17.85
CA GLY A 582 48.55 24.80 -18.82
C GLY A 582 47.55 23.80 -18.22
N ALA A 583 47.03 24.03 -17.01
CA ALA A 583 46.00 23.18 -16.41
C ALA A 583 44.75 23.00 -17.30
N LEU A 584 44.35 24.03 -18.06
CA LEU A 584 43.25 23.93 -19.02
C LEU A 584 43.49 22.81 -20.04
N TRP A 585 44.69 22.77 -20.63
CA TRP A 585 45.08 21.76 -21.61
C TRP A 585 45.16 20.37 -20.98
N ALA A 586 45.60 20.26 -19.72
CA ALA A 586 45.56 19.00 -18.99
C ALA A 586 44.12 18.47 -18.89
N GLY A 587 43.17 19.33 -18.54
CA GLY A 587 41.75 18.98 -18.47
C GLY A 587 41.20 18.57 -19.84
N LEU A 588 41.34 19.41 -20.86
CA LEU A 588 40.84 19.13 -22.22
C LEU A 588 41.44 17.85 -22.81
N LEU A 589 42.75 17.64 -22.69
CA LEU A 589 43.40 16.41 -23.14
C LEU A 589 42.91 15.21 -22.32
N THR A 590 42.61 15.35 -21.03
CA THR A 590 42.01 14.27 -20.24
C THR A 590 40.63 13.88 -20.79
N VAL A 591 39.80 14.85 -21.21
CA VAL A 591 38.50 14.57 -21.85
C VAL A 591 38.69 13.83 -23.17
N VAL A 592 39.60 14.30 -24.04
CA VAL A 592 39.91 13.64 -25.32
C VAL A 592 40.44 12.22 -25.09
N PHE A 593 41.30 12.02 -24.08
CA PHE A 593 41.82 10.72 -23.72
C PHE A 593 40.71 9.76 -23.27
N ILE A 594 39.78 10.23 -22.42
CA ILE A 594 38.64 9.43 -21.98
C ILE A 594 37.72 9.08 -23.17
N ALA A 595 37.48 10.03 -24.07
CA ALA A 595 36.68 9.79 -25.28
C ALA A 595 37.33 8.73 -26.19
N ALA A 596 38.66 8.82 -26.39
CA ALA A 596 39.43 7.82 -27.12
C ALA A 596 39.38 6.45 -26.42
N LEU A 597 39.58 6.40 -25.10
CA LEU A 597 39.49 5.17 -24.32
C LEU A 597 38.10 4.53 -24.43
N MET A 598 37.03 5.33 -24.33
CA MET A 598 35.66 4.86 -24.52
C MET A 598 35.41 4.35 -25.95
N GLY A 599 35.98 5.00 -26.95
CA GLY A 599 35.95 4.52 -28.35
C GLY A 599 36.60 3.16 -28.51
N VAL A 600 37.76 2.94 -27.88
CA VAL A 600 38.45 1.63 -27.85
C VAL A 600 37.61 0.57 -27.14
N LEU A 601 37.01 0.90 -25.99
CA LEU A 601 36.23 -0.05 -25.18
C LEU A 601 34.87 -0.42 -25.81
N ARG A 602 34.27 0.46 -26.60
CA ARG A 602 32.96 0.23 -27.25
C ARG A 602 33.08 -0.46 -28.60
N SER A 603 34.18 -0.27 -29.31
CA SER A 603 34.34 -0.79 -30.66
C SER A 603 34.71 -2.27 -30.64
N GLN A 604 34.13 -3.04 -31.55
CA GLN A 604 34.52 -4.43 -31.80
C GLN A 604 35.29 -4.50 -33.12
N PRO A 605 36.63 -4.46 -33.09
CA PRO A 605 37.41 -4.52 -34.32
C PRO A 605 37.37 -5.95 -34.90
N PHE A 606 37.66 -6.06 -36.19
CA PHE A 606 37.92 -7.32 -36.91
C PHE A 606 36.76 -8.33 -36.93
N GLN A 607 35.50 -7.88 -36.85
CA GLN A 607 34.33 -8.77 -36.86
C GLN A 607 34.08 -9.39 -38.25
N ASP A 608 34.03 -8.57 -39.30
CA ASP A 608 33.77 -9.01 -40.67
C ASP A 608 34.27 -7.98 -41.72
N ARG A 609 34.09 -8.29 -43.01
CA ARG A 609 34.47 -7.43 -44.15
C ARG A 609 33.32 -6.54 -44.65
N SER A 610 32.19 -6.49 -43.95
CA SER A 610 31.09 -5.59 -44.31
C SER A 610 31.48 -4.14 -44.06
N LEU A 611 30.76 -3.19 -44.68
CA LEU A 611 30.97 -1.76 -44.44
C LEU A 611 30.84 -1.40 -42.95
N ALA A 612 29.90 -2.05 -42.23
CA ALA A 612 29.71 -1.85 -40.80
C ALA A 612 30.88 -2.41 -39.97
N GLY A 613 31.37 -3.61 -40.28
CA GLY A 613 32.53 -4.21 -39.62
C GLY A 613 33.84 -3.44 -39.86
N LEU A 614 34.05 -2.95 -41.08
CA LEU A 614 35.17 -2.07 -41.42
C LEU A 614 35.05 -0.72 -40.72
N SER A 615 33.85 -0.12 -40.66
CA SER A 615 33.60 1.11 -39.91
C SER A 615 33.97 0.95 -38.43
N ASN A 616 33.53 -0.12 -37.76
CA ASN A 616 33.88 -0.39 -36.36
C ASN A 616 35.39 -0.55 -36.15
N THR A 617 36.07 -1.24 -37.06
CA THR A 617 37.53 -1.41 -37.01
C THR A 617 38.26 -0.08 -37.22
N SER A 618 37.78 0.75 -38.13
CA SER A 618 38.36 2.08 -38.40
C SER A 618 38.19 3.03 -37.21
N GLN A 619 37.03 3.02 -36.54
CA GLN A 619 36.76 3.79 -35.33
C GLN A 619 37.67 3.36 -34.18
N TRP A 620 37.88 2.05 -34.02
CA TRP A 620 38.81 1.50 -33.02
C TRP A 620 40.26 1.94 -33.27
N LEU A 621 40.75 1.84 -34.51
CA LEU A 621 42.09 2.29 -34.88
C LEU A 621 42.28 3.81 -34.68
N ALA A 622 41.30 4.61 -35.10
CA ALA A 622 41.31 6.06 -34.90
C ALA A 622 41.36 6.40 -33.40
N ALA A 623 40.57 5.71 -32.58
CA ALA A 623 40.57 5.89 -31.13
C ALA A 623 41.93 5.55 -30.49
N LEU A 624 42.62 4.49 -30.96
CA LEU A 624 43.98 4.18 -30.49
C LEU A 624 44.99 5.27 -30.86
N VAL A 625 44.95 5.78 -32.09
CA VAL A 625 45.85 6.86 -32.53
C VAL A 625 45.61 8.12 -31.71
N VAL A 626 44.36 8.54 -31.57
CA VAL A 626 43.99 9.72 -30.76
C VAL A 626 44.40 9.51 -29.30
N GLY A 627 44.15 8.32 -28.74
CA GLY A 627 44.57 7.97 -27.37
C GLY A 627 46.08 8.07 -27.18
N GLY A 628 46.87 7.51 -28.11
CA GLY A 628 48.34 7.56 -28.08
C GLY A 628 48.89 8.99 -28.18
N VAL A 629 48.37 9.80 -29.12
CA VAL A 629 48.72 11.22 -29.24
C VAL A 629 48.39 11.98 -27.96
N THR A 630 47.23 11.71 -27.37
CA THR A 630 46.79 12.41 -26.16
C THR A 630 47.64 12.02 -24.94
N ILE A 631 48.03 10.74 -24.79
CA ILE A 631 48.99 10.30 -23.77
C ILE A 631 50.33 11.03 -23.93
N PHE A 632 50.85 11.11 -25.16
CA PHE A 632 52.10 11.81 -25.44
C PHE A 632 52.02 13.29 -25.05
N LEU A 633 50.93 13.98 -25.40
CA LEU A 633 50.71 15.39 -25.06
C LEU A 633 50.57 15.58 -23.54
N LEU A 634 49.86 14.69 -22.84
CA LEU A 634 49.77 14.71 -21.37
C LEU A 634 51.13 14.48 -20.72
N ALA A 635 51.96 13.57 -21.24
CA ALA A 635 53.32 13.34 -20.75
C ALA A 635 54.23 14.57 -20.93
N LYS A 636 54.15 15.25 -22.08
CA LYS A 636 54.86 16.51 -22.32
C LYS A 636 54.40 17.61 -21.35
N LEU A 637 53.09 17.68 -21.08
CA LEU A 637 52.52 18.63 -20.15
C LEU A 637 52.89 18.32 -18.68
N ALA A 638 53.09 17.03 -18.35
CA ALA A 638 53.59 16.59 -17.04
C ALA A 638 54.94 17.24 -16.71
N GLY A 639 55.83 17.39 -17.71
CA GLY A 639 57.11 18.08 -17.54
C GLY A 639 56.97 19.56 -17.19
N ARG A 640 55.86 20.22 -17.54
CA ARG A 640 55.59 21.63 -17.23
C ARG A 640 54.82 21.82 -15.92
N LEU A 641 53.77 21.03 -15.70
CA LEU A 641 52.88 21.12 -14.52
C LEU A 641 53.42 20.38 -13.30
N GLY A 642 54.29 19.41 -13.51
CA GLY A 642 54.64 18.37 -12.53
C GLY A 642 53.60 17.24 -12.53
N THR A 643 54.07 16.00 -12.47
CA THR A 643 53.23 14.79 -12.56
C THR A 643 52.12 14.76 -11.51
N ARG A 644 52.39 15.19 -10.26
CA ARG A 644 51.36 15.22 -9.20
C ARG A 644 50.24 16.20 -9.50
N THR A 645 50.57 17.39 -10.00
CA THR A 645 49.58 18.42 -10.36
C THR A 645 48.77 17.98 -11.57
N LEU A 646 49.43 17.39 -12.58
CA LEU A 646 48.75 16.81 -13.74
C LEU A 646 47.73 15.74 -13.31
N LEU A 647 48.15 14.77 -12.50
CA LEU A 647 47.26 13.70 -12.02
C LEU A 647 46.07 14.24 -11.21
N ARG A 648 46.29 15.29 -10.40
CA ARG A 648 45.19 15.95 -9.68
C ARG A 648 44.22 16.63 -10.63
N ILE A 649 44.70 17.39 -11.62
CA ILE A 649 43.83 18.06 -12.60
C ILE A 649 43.07 17.04 -13.45
N SER A 650 43.73 15.99 -13.94
CA SER A 650 43.08 14.90 -14.66
C SER A 650 42.04 14.20 -13.79
N GLY A 651 42.36 13.92 -12.52
CA GLY A 651 41.40 13.37 -11.56
C GLY A 651 40.20 14.26 -11.32
N LEU A 652 40.41 15.57 -11.10
CA LEU A 652 39.32 16.55 -10.97
C LEU A 652 38.48 16.66 -12.24
N THR A 653 39.08 16.48 -13.42
CA THR A 653 38.37 16.45 -14.70
C THR A 653 37.48 15.22 -14.80
N VAL A 654 37.97 14.03 -14.40
CA VAL A 654 37.16 12.80 -14.31
C VAL A 654 35.99 13.01 -13.34
N VAL A 655 36.25 13.58 -12.17
CA VAL A 655 35.21 13.88 -11.17
C VAL A 655 34.16 14.85 -11.72
N LEU A 656 34.55 15.88 -12.48
CA LEU A 656 33.62 16.79 -13.14
C LEU A 656 32.75 16.06 -14.17
N LEU A 657 33.33 15.21 -15.01
CA LEU A 657 32.57 14.41 -15.99
C LEU A 657 31.58 13.46 -15.30
N LEU A 658 32.03 12.77 -14.25
CA LEU A 658 31.16 11.93 -13.43
C LEU A 658 30.08 12.76 -12.74
N GLY A 659 30.38 13.97 -12.26
CA GLY A 659 29.40 14.90 -11.69
C GLY A 659 28.34 15.35 -12.69
N LEU A 660 28.72 15.69 -13.92
CA LEU A 660 27.77 15.98 -15.00
C LEU A 660 26.90 14.77 -15.33
N TRP A 661 27.49 13.57 -15.30
CA TRP A 661 26.72 12.34 -15.47
C TRP A 661 25.76 12.09 -14.31
N THR A 662 26.18 12.33 -13.06
CA THR A 662 25.32 12.28 -11.88
C THR A 662 24.15 13.24 -12.01
N VAL A 663 24.39 14.49 -12.43
CA VAL A 663 23.32 15.47 -12.72
C VAL A 663 22.34 14.93 -13.77
N ARG A 664 22.85 14.36 -14.87
CA ARG A 664 22.00 13.76 -15.92
C ARG A 664 21.16 12.59 -15.38
N THR A 665 21.74 11.73 -14.54
CA THR A 665 21.03 10.60 -13.92
C THR A 665 19.97 11.08 -12.92
N SER A 666 20.30 12.08 -12.10
CA SER A 666 19.35 12.70 -11.16
C SER A 666 18.19 13.38 -11.87
N TYR A 667 18.48 14.08 -12.97
CA TYR A 667 17.46 14.72 -13.80
C TYR A 667 16.55 13.68 -14.46
N ALA A 668 17.13 12.63 -15.06
CA ALA A 668 16.37 11.54 -15.66
C ALA A 668 15.45 10.87 -14.63
N LEU A 669 15.98 10.48 -13.46
CA LEU A 669 15.21 9.84 -12.40
C LEU A 669 14.10 10.74 -11.81
N SER A 670 14.39 12.03 -11.59
CA SER A 670 13.51 12.90 -10.80
C SER A 670 12.53 13.74 -11.64
N PHE A 671 12.74 13.84 -12.95
CA PHE A 671 11.92 14.69 -13.83
C PHE A 671 11.42 13.98 -15.09
N ILE A 672 12.15 13.01 -15.64
CA ILE A 672 11.76 12.30 -16.87
C ILE A 672 11.04 10.98 -16.53
N ASN A 673 11.71 10.12 -15.78
CA ASN A 673 11.27 8.78 -15.42
C ASN A 673 10.45 8.73 -14.12
N GLN A 674 10.04 9.88 -13.59
CA GLN A 674 9.45 9.98 -12.24
C GLN A 674 8.13 9.21 -12.05
N ASN A 675 7.45 8.84 -13.15
CA ASN A 675 6.21 8.06 -13.15
C ASN A 675 6.40 6.63 -13.71
N TYR A 676 7.61 6.24 -14.13
CA TYR A 676 7.88 4.99 -14.84
C TYR A 676 8.77 4.05 -14.02
N VAL A 677 8.52 2.74 -14.09
CA VAL A 677 9.24 1.72 -13.31
C VAL A 677 10.57 1.26 -13.91
N ASN A 678 11.07 1.95 -14.93
CA ASN A 678 12.39 1.69 -15.53
C ASN A 678 13.57 2.03 -14.59
N GLU A 679 13.31 2.47 -13.37
CA GLU A 679 14.30 2.79 -12.35
C GLU A 679 14.18 1.84 -11.14
N TYR A 680 15.28 1.23 -10.72
CA TYR A 680 15.36 0.32 -9.56
C TYR A 680 15.29 1.03 -8.20
N LEU A 681 15.26 2.37 -8.19
CA LEU A 681 14.96 3.13 -6.98
C LEU A 681 13.46 3.16 -6.67
N PHE A 682 12.60 2.57 -7.52
CA PHE A 682 11.20 2.33 -7.22
C PHE A 682 10.98 0.93 -6.64
N TYR A 683 9.99 0.80 -5.75
CA TYR A 683 9.52 -0.49 -5.25
C TYR A 683 8.13 -0.79 -5.84
N ALA A 684 7.07 -0.23 -5.25
CA ALA A 684 5.71 -0.21 -5.79
C ALA A 684 5.37 1.22 -6.20
N HIS A 685 5.06 1.45 -7.48
CA HIS A 685 4.85 2.79 -8.01
C HIS A 685 3.47 2.91 -8.63
N ALA A 686 2.74 3.98 -8.38
CA ALA A 686 1.50 4.25 -9.11
C ALA A 686 1.83 4.58 -10.56
N SER A 687 1.06 4.09 -11.51
CA SER A 687 1.30 4.41 -12.92
C SER A 687 0.90 5.88 -13.24
N PRO A 688 1.15 6.38 -14.46
CA PRO A 688 0.59 7.66 -14.91
C PRO A 688 -0.94 7.64 -15.01
N ASP A 689 -1.55 6.45 -15.17
CA ASP A 689 -2.95 6.27 -15.53
C ASP A 689 -3.92 6.89 -14.48
N PRO A 690 -3.75 6.70 -13.15
CA PRO A 690 -4.63 7.34 -12.14
C PRO A 690 -4.66 8.87 -12.21
N LEU A 691 -3.51 9.51 -12.46
CA LEU A 691 -3.46 10.97 -12.57
C LEU A 691 -4.08 11.47 -13.88
N MET A 692 -3.98 10.69 -14.95
CA MET A 692 -4.66 10.97 -16.23
C MET A 692 -6.17 10.83 -16.08
N ASP A 693 -6.64 9.71 -15.51
CA ASP A 693 -8.06 9.47 -15.26
C ASP A 693 -8.66 10.54 -14.33
N MET A 694 -7.95 10.97 -13.27
CA MET A 694 -8.46 12.07 -12.43
C MET A 694 -8.62 13.39 -13.19
N ARG A 695 -7.80 13.67 -14.20
CA ARG A 695 -7.98 14.85 -15.07
C ARG A 695 -9.16 14.69 -16.01
N GLU A 696 -9.36 13.49 -16.56
CA GLU A 696 -10.53 13.16 -17.38
C GLU A 696 -11.82 13.29 -16.55
N ILE A 697 -11.84 12.72 -15.35
CA ILE A 697 -12.97 12.80 -14.40
C ILE A 697 -13.25 14.24 -13.97
N GLU A 698 -12.21 15.06 -13.75
CA GLU A 698 -12.36 16.49 -13.44
C GLU A 698 -13.00 17.27 -14.59
N ASP A 699 -12.65 16.95 -15.84
CA ASP A 699 -13.27 17.55 -17.03
C ASP A 699 -14.74 17.11 -17.19
N ILE A 700 -15.03 15.81 -17.00
CA ILE A 700 -16.41 15.28 -16.98
C ILE A 700 -17.24 16.04 -15.93
N SER A 701 -16.73 16.15 -14.71
CA SER A 701 -17.39 16.81 -13.59
C SER A 701 -17.73 18.26 -13.91
N ARG A 702 -16.76 19.03 -14.44
CA ARG A 702 -16.96 20.44 -14.82
C ARG A 702 -17.99 20.65 -15.91
N ARG A 703 -18.07 19.74 -16.88
CA ARG A 703 -19.00 19.83 -18.01
C ARG A 703 -20.43 19.38 -17.65
N THR A 704 -20.59 18.53 -16.64
CA THR A 704 -21.88 17.91 -16.29
C THR A 704 -22.54 18.50 -15.04
N VAL A 705 -21.84 18.54 -13.91
CA VAL A 705 -22.42 18.84 -12.58
C VAL A 705 -21.71 19.95 -11.80
N GLY A 706 -20.59 20.45 -12.32
CA GLY A 706 -19.78 21.51 -11.70
C GLY A 706 -18.48 20.99 -11.06
N ASP A 707 -17.65 21.91 -10.56
CA ASP A 707 -16.30 21.57 -10.11
C ASP A 707 -16.31 20.55 -8.94
N LYS A 708 -15.76 19.37 -9.21
CA LYS A 708 -15.65 18.23 -8.27
C LYS A 708 -16.98 17.73 -7.67
N GLN A 709 -18.13 18.01 -8.30
CA GLN A 709 -19.44 17.57 -7.80
C GLN A 709 -19.87 16.18 -8.32
N LEU A 710 -19.12 15.57 -9.24
CA LEU A 710 -19.45 14.25 -9.76
C LEU A 710 -19.43 13.18 -8.66
N ARG A 711 -20.45 12.32 -8.64
CA ARG A 711 -20.45 11.10 -7.83
C ARG A 711 -19.55 10.06 -8.47
N ILE A 712 -18.54 9.60 -7.74
CA ILE A 712 -17.54 8.63 -8.21
C ILE A 712 -17.57 7.43 -7.26
N ALA A 713 -17.96 6.27 -7.77
CA ALA A 713 -17.93 5.03 -6.98
C ALA A 713 -16.53 4.40 -7.03
N TYR A 714 -15.97 3.96 -5.90
CA TYR A 714 -14.68 3.27 -5.89
C TYR A 714 -14.56 2.20 -4.78
N ASP A 715 -13.71 1.20 -5.01
CA ASP A 715 -13.57 0.02 -4.14
C ASP A 715 -12.31 0.02 -3.25
N ASP A 716 -12.16 -1.04 -2.45
CA ASP A 716 -11.00 -1.25 -1.56
C ASP A 716 -9.70 -1.54 -2.32
N ASP A 717 -9.78 -2.21 -3.47
CA ASP A 717 -8.61 -2.62 -4.27
C ASP A 717 -8.01 -1.46 -5.09
N ALA A 718 -8.82 -0.51 -5.58
CA ALA A 718 -8.35 0.70 -6.25
C ALA A 718 -8.04 1.87 -5.29
N SER A 719 -8.36 1.75 -4.00
CA SER A 719 -8.34 2.84 -3.01
C SER A 719 -7.05 3.67 -2.97
N TRP A 720 -5.87 3.09 -3.22
CA TRP A 720 -4.60 3.83 -3.21
C TRP A 720 -4.02 3.87 -4.63
N PRO A 721 -3.92 5.05 -5.27
CA PRO A 721 -3.86 6.39 -4.66
C PRO A 721 -5.18 7.20 -4.64
N PHE A 722 -6.32 6.62 -5.06
CA PHE A 722 -7.56 7.39 -5.25
C PHE A 722 -8.13 8.04 -3.98
N ASN A 723 -7.92 7.49 -2.79
CA ASN A 723 -8.29 8.12 -1.51
C ASN A 723 -7.71 9.53 -1.36
N TRP A 724 -6.47 9.74 -1.79
CA TRP A 724 -5.86 11.07 -1.78
C TRP A 724 -6.50 11.98 -2.83
N TYR A 725 -6.64 11.51 -4.07
CA TYR A 725 -7.18 12.33 -5.16
C TYR A 725 -8.66 12.68 -4.99
N LEU A 726 -9.43 11.77 -4.40
CA LEU A 726 -10.85 11.90 -4.09
C LEU A 726 -11.11 12.61 -2.76
N SER A 727 -10.07 12.94 -1.97
CA SER A 727 -10.22 13.62 -0.67
C SER A 727 -10.97 14.96 -0.73
N THR A 728 -10.91 15.63 -1.89
CA THR A 728 -11.59 16.91 -2.16
C THR A 728 -12.89 16.77 -2.95
N TRP A 729 -13.39 15.54 -3.15
CA TRP A 729 -14.60 15.23 -3.89
C TRP A 729 -15.74 14.88 -2.92
N PRO A 730 -16.67 15.80 -2.65
CA PRO A 730 -17.70 15.59 -1.62
C PRO A 730 -18.65 14.42 -1.91
N ASN A 731 -18.83 14.06 -3.18
CA ASN A 731 -19.74 13.01 -3.62
C ASN A 731 -19.02 11.70 -3.98
N ALA A 732 -17.73 11.55 -3.66
CA ALA A 732 -17.03 10.28 -3.84
C ALA A 732 -17.63 9.21 -2.90
N ALA A 733 -17.95 8.04 -3.44
CA ALA A 733 -18.64 6.96 -2.75
C ALA A 733 -17.76 5.71 -2.68
N TYR A 734 -17.27 5.40 -1.49
CA TYR A 734 -16.51 4.19 -1.23
C TYR A 734 -17.45 3.01 -0.92
N PHE A 735 -17.38 1.93 -1.71
CA PHE A 735 -18.25 0.75 -1.53
C PHE A 735 -17.53 -0.52 -1.03
N GLY A 736 -16.21 -0.46 -0.83
CA GLY A 736 -15.43 -1.57 -0.30
C GLY A 736 -15.38 -2.80 -1.23
N ALA A 737 -15.34 -4.00 -0.65
CA ALA A 737 -15.09 -5.24 -1.38
C ALA A 737 -16.34 -5.90 -1.98
N THR A 738 -17.54 -5.33 -1.78
CA THR A 738 -18.80 -5.96 -2.19
C THR A 738 -19.60 -5.01 -3.08
N PRO A 739 -19.46 -5.13 -4.41
CA PRO A 739 -20.24 -4.35 -5.37
C PRO A 739 -21.75 -4.59 -5.21
N SER A 740 -22.54 -3.51 -5.29
CA SER A 740 -24.00 -3.58 -5.24
C SER A 740 -24.63 -2.58 -6.23
N ARG A 741 -25.90 -2.79 -6.59
CA ARG A 741 -26.64 -1.85 -7.45
C ARG A 741 -26.71 -0.44 -6.83
N GLU A 742 -26.89 -0.37 -5.51
CA GLU A 742 -26.94 0.88 -4.74
C GLU A 742 -25.59 1.61 -4.73
N ALA A 743 -24.48 0.86 -4.71
CA ALA A 743 -23.13 1.44 -4.77
C ALA A 743 -22.91 2.23 -6.07
N PHE A 744 -23.46 1.73 -7.20
CA PHE A 744 -23.35 2.34 -8.52
C PHE A 744 -24.54 3.22 -8.91
N ALA A 745 -25.58 3.30 -8.06
CA ALA A 745 -26.74 4.13 -8.31
C ALA A 745 -26.29 5.59 -8.50
N ASP A 746 -26.71 6.22 -9.58
CA ASP A 746 -26.40 7.62 -9.89
C ASP A 746 -24.90 7.98 -9.92
N ALA A 747 -24.00 7.01 -10.15
CA ALA A 747 -22.55 7.26 -10.25
C ALA A 747 -22.11 7.28 -11.73
N PRO A 748 -21.92 8.46 -12.36
CA PRO A 748 -21.44 8.54 -13.75
C PRO A 748 -20.10 7.84 -14.00
N VAL A 749 -19.26 7.76 -12.96
CA VAL A 749 -17.95 7.10 -13.02
C VAL A 749 -17.82 6.09 -11.89
N ALA A 750 -17.26 4.92 -12.20
CA ALA A 750 -16.82 3.94 -11.22
C ALA A 750 -15.36 3.52 -11.45
N LEU A 751 -14.60 3.38 -10.37
CA LEU A 751 -13.21 2.93 -10.34
C LEU A 751 -13.17 1.59 -9.61
N VAL A 752 -12.92 0.50 -10.34
CA VAL A 752 -12.98 -0.86 -9.76
C VAL A 752 -11.65 -1.55 -9.92
N GLY A 753 -11.04 -1.99 -8.81
CA GLY A 753 -9.81 -2.76 -8.83
C GLY A 753 -10.02 -4.18 -9.38
N SER A 754 -8.95 -4.76 -9.93
CA SER A 754 -8.97 -6.09 -10.54
C SER A 754 -9.54 -7.19 -9.64
N LYS A 755 -9.42 -7.06 -8.30
CA LYS A 755 -9.93 -8.05 -7.34
C LYS A 755 -11.46 -8.13 -7.30
N ASN A 756 -12.16 -7.00 -7.46
CA ASN A 756 -13.62 -6.93 -7.38
C ASN A 756 -14.30 -6.80 -8.75
N LEU A 757 -13.50 -6.71 -9.82
CA LEU A 757 -13.97 -6.44 -11.18
C LEU A 757 -14.99 -7.46 -11.67
N ASP A 758 -14.75 -8.75 -11.47
CA ASP A 758 -15.67 -9.80 -11.94
C ASP A 758 -17.03 -9.78 -11.21
N GLN A 759 -17.05 -9.28 -9.97
CA GLN A 759 -18.30 -9.07 -9.21
C GLN A 759 -19.00 -7.75 -9.58
N ALA A 760 -18.25 -6.71 -9.96
CA ALA A 760 -18.79 -5.41 -10.34
C ALA A 760 -19.30 -5.36 -11.79
N ARG A 761 -18.64 -6.08 -12.71
CA ARG A 761 -18.95 -6.11 -14.15
C ARG A 761 -20.43 -6.39 -14.45
N PRO A 762 -21.11 -7.35 -13.80
CA PRO A 762 -22.54 -7.56 -14.02
C PRO A 762 -23.39 -6.29 -13.84
N TYR A 763 -23.05 -5.44 -12.88
CA TYR A 763 -23.78 -4.20 -12.59
C TYR A 763 -23.44 -3.05 -13.55
N LEU A 764 -22.27 -3.06 -14.18
CA LEU A 764 -21.73 -1.95 -14.96
C LEU A 764 -21.69 -2.20 -16.48
N ALA A 765 -21.54 -3.45 -16.92
CA ALA A 765 -21.25 -3.79 -18.32
C ALA A 765 -22.33 -3.32 -19.31
N ARG A 766 -23.59 -3.23 -18.89
CA ARG A 766 -24.69 -2.79 -19.76
C ARG A 766 -24.63 -1.29 -20.03
N ASP A 767 -24.41 -0.47 -18.99
CA ASP A 767 -24.67 0.97 -19.02
C ASP A 767 -23.38 1.81 -19.07
N TYR A 768 -22.20 1.18 -18.99
CA TYR A 768 -20.89 1.85 -18.95
C TYR A 768 -19.93 1.38 -20.06
N TYR A 769 -18.99 2.24 -20.42
CA TYR A 769 -17.76 1.89 -21.16
C TYR A 769 -16.68 1.50 -20.16
N GLU A 770 -16.01 0.37 -20.39
CA GLU A 770 -14.89 -0.13 -19.56
C GLU A 770 -13.54 0.22 -20.20
N PHE A 771 -12.66 0.86 -19.42
CA PHE A 771 -11.29 1.17 -19.80
C PHE A 771 -10.32 0.50 -18.81
N ASP A 772 -9.53 -0.44 -19.30
CA ASP A 772 -8.53 -1.15 -18.50
C ASP A 772 -7.26 -0.31 -18.33
N ARG A 773 -6.87 -0.07 -17.08
CA ARG A 773 -5.80 0.85 -16.67
C ARG A 773 -4.84 0.19 -15.67
N ARG A 774 -3.63 0.71 -15.56
CA ARG A 774 -2.63 0.21 -14.61
C ARG A 774 -2.70 1.04 -13.33
N LEU A 775 -2.95 0.41 -12.19
CA LEU A 775 -2.94 1.12 -10.90
C LEU A 775 -1.51 1.27 -10.40
N ILE A 776 -0.87 0.12 -10.13
CA ILE A 776 0.47 0.01 -9.56
C ILE A 776 1.30 -0.92 -10.42
N TRP A 777 2.56 -0.58 -10.64
CA TRP A 777 3.54 -1.42 -11.32
C TRP A 777 4.86 -1.48 -10.56
N TRP A 778 5.59 -2.58 -10.75
CA TRP A 778 6.89 -2.82 -10.13
C TRP A 778 8.00 -2.89 -11.19
N PRO A 779 9.24 -2.51 -10.83
CA PRO A 779 10.40 -2.79 -11.67
C PRO A 779 10.58 -4.29 -11.91
N ASN A 780 11.11 -4.65 -13.07
CA ASN A 780 11.46 -6.05 -13.36
C ASN A 780 12.45 -6.58 -12.30
N GLU A 781 12.09 -7.67 -11.63
CA GLU A 781 12.84 -8.26 -10.52
C GLU A 781 13.87 -9.33 -10.95
N ASP A 782 14.26 -9.38 -12.23
CA ASP A 782 15.29 -10.30 -12.75
C ASP A 782 16.61 -10.29 -11.95
N TYR A 783 16.90 -9.18 -11.27
CA TYR A 783 18.07 -9.04 -10.39
C TYR A 783 18.02 -9.92 -9.15
N LYS A 784 16.87 -10.49 -8.75
CA LYS A 784 16.78 -11.40 -7.59
C LYS A 784 17.43 -12.76 -7.84
N ASN A 785 17.54 -13.15 -9.11
CA ASN A 785 18.04 -14.46 -9.54
C ASN A 785 19.41 -14.37 -10.23
N VAL A 786 20.32 -13.53 -9.71
CA VAL A 786 21.68 -13.40 -10.24
C VAL A 786 22.56 -14.55 -9.73
N THR A 787 23.10 -15.35 -10.65
CA THR A 787 24.05 -16.44 -10.37
C THR A 787 25.44 -16.09 -10.86
N TRP A 788 26.48 -16.78 -10.37
CA TRP A 788 27.86 -16.62 -10.86
C TRP A 788 27.98 -16.86 -12.37
N ASP A 789 27.22 -17.81 -12.92
CA ASP A 789 27.18 -18.05 -14.36
C ASP A 789 26.59 -16.88 -15.13
N LYS A 790 25.51 -16.26 -14.64
CA LYS A 790 24.95 -15.03 -15.24
C LYS A 790 25.93 -13.86 -15.18
N ILE A 791 26.67 -13.71 -14.07
CA ILE A 791 27.71 -12.69 -13.95
C ILE A 791 28.84 -12.95 -14.95
N LYS A 792 29.33 -14.19 -15.02
CA LYS A 792 30.38 -14.59 -15.98
C LYS A 792 29.93 -14.33 -17.40
N LEU A 793 28.73 -14.78 -17.76
CA LEU A 793 28.11 -14.55 -19.07
C LEU A 793 27.99 -13.05 -19.37
N GLY A 794 27.51 -12.26 -18.39
CA GLY A 794 27.39 -10.82 -18.47
C GLY A 794 28.73 -10.09 -18.63
N ILE A 795 29.87 -10.72 -18.33
CA ILE A 795 31.22 -10.18 -18.54
C ILE A 795 31.87 -10.72 -19.82
N THR A 796 31.64 -11.98 -20.19
CA THR A 796 32.29 -12.62 -21.35
C THR A 796 31.54 -12.40 -22.65
N ASP A 797 30.21 -12.38 -22.61
CA ASP A 797 29.35 -12.24 -23.78
C ASP A 797 29.23 -10.74 -24.20
N PRO A 798 29.62 -10.37 -25.43
CA PRO A 798 29.54 -8.99 -25.89
C PRO A 798 28.12 -8.41 -25.95
N THR A 799 27.12 -9.24 -26.28
CA THR A 799 25.71 -8.84 -26.37
C THR A 799 25.13 -8.60 -24.98
N LYS A 800 25.34 -9.52 -24.04
CA LYS A 800 24.87 -9.36 -22.65
C LYS A 800 25.54 -8.19 -21.94
N ARG A 801 26.84 -7.94 -22.21
CA ARG A 801 27.52 -6.71 -21.77
C ARG A 801 26.86 -5.46 -22.30
N ARG A 802 26.49 -5.45 -23.58
CA ARG A 802 25.82 -4.30 -24.20
C ARG A 802 24.44 -4.07 -23.59
N GLU A 803 23.65 -5.12 -23.40
CA GLU A 803 22.35 -5.04 -22.72
C GLU A 803 22.49 -4.47 -21.30
N PHE A 804 23.46 -4.97 -20.53
CA PHE A 804 23.76 -4.45 -19.19
C PHE A 804 24.18 -2.97 -19.22
N LEU A 805 25.07 -2.58 -20.13
CA LEU A 805 25.50 -1.19 -20.29
C LEU A 805 24.35 -0.29 -20.76
N ASP A 806 23.42 -0.77 -21.59
CA ASP A 806 22.25 -0.02 -22.02
C ASP A 806 21.29 0.24 -20.84
N VAL A 807 21.14 -0.71 -19.91
CA VAL A 807 20.40 -0.49 -18.65
C VAL A 807 21.16 0.50 -17.74
N VAL A 808 22.46 0.30 -17.52
CA VAL A 808 23.27 1.14 -16.62
C VAL A 808 23.42 2.58 -17.11
N LEU A 809 23.64 2.77 -18.42
CA LEU A 809 23.86 4.09 -19.01
C LEU A 809 22.55 4.77 -19.40
N TRP A 810 21.58 4.03 -19.93
CA TRP A 810 20.41 4.61 -20.60
C TRP A 810 19.06 4.17 -20.04
N ARG A 811 19.03 3.26 -19.05
CA ARG A 811 17.79 2.66 -18.53
C ARG A 811 16.94 2.02 -19.63
N LYS A 812 17.61 1.48 -20.65
CA LYS A 812 16.97 0.86 -21.80
C LYS A 812 16.96 -0.66 -21.62
N PHE A 813 15.79 -1.20 -21.36
CA PHE A 813 15.56 -2.64 -21.25
C PHE A 813 15.26 -3.25 -22.62
N THR A 814 15.62 -4.52 -22.81
CA THR A 814 15.31 -5.29 -24.03
C THR A 814 13.83 -5.61 -24.12
N THR A 815 13.20 -5.97 -23.00
CA THR A 815 11.77 -6.24 -22.90
C THR A 815 10.99 -4.94 -22.68
N PRO A 816 10.00 -4.62 -23.54
CA PRO A 816 9.13 -3.45 -23.37
C PRO A 816 8.38 -3.48 -22.04
N MET A 817 8.15 -2.31 -21.43
CA MET A 817 7.45 -2.19 -20.13
C MET A 817 6.01 -2.73 -20.16
N SER A 818 5.36 -2.78 -21.33
CA SER A 818 4.02 -3.37 -21.47
C SER A 818 3.98 -4.88 -21.24
N GLN A 819 5.14 -5.55 -21.30
CA GLN A 819 5.28 -7.00 -21.10
C GLN A 819 5.84 -7.34 -19.70
N TRP A 820 5.96 -6.35 -18.81
CA TRP A 820 6.47 -6.60 -17.47
C TRP A 820 5.40 -7.30 -16.62
N PRO A 821 5.77 -8.36 -15.87
CA PRO A 821 4.80 -9.30 -15.30
C PRO A 821 4.10 -8.78 -14.05
N LEU A 822 4.67 -7.79 -13.35
CA LEU A 822 4.18 -7.30 -12.07
C LEU A 822 3.45 -5.96 -12.26
N VAL A 823 2.16 -6.05 -12.54
CA VAL A 823 1.26 -4.90 -12.69
C VAL A 823 -0.08 -5.23 -12.03
N HIS A 824 -0.51 -4.37 -11.12
CA HIS A 824 -1.85 -4.38 -10.54
C HIS A 824 -2.70 -3.36 -11.31
N ARG A 825 -3.93 -3.77 -11.65
CA ARG A 825 -4.79 -3.07 -12.61
C ARG A 825 -6.11 -2.67 -11.97
N TYR A 826 -6.74 -1.66 -12.57
CA TYR A 826 -8.10 -1.25 -12.26
C TYR A 826 -8.81 -0.89 -13.55
N SER A 827 -10.13 -0.91 -13.52
CA SER A 827 -10.97 -0.50 -14.64
C SER A 827 -11.68 0.80 -14.30
N LEU A 828 -11.56 1.77 -15.22
CA LEU A 828 -12.37 2.98 -15.23
C LEU A 828 -13.65 2.67 -16.00
N PHE A 829 -14.79 2.85 -15.35
CA PHE A 829 -16.11 2.77 -15.97
C PHE A 829 -16.67 4.18 -16.12
N VAL A 830 -17.09 4.54 -17.33
CA VAL A 830 -17.79 5.81 -17.61
C VAL A 830 -19.15 5.50 -18.21
N ARG A 831 -20.21 6.05 -17.63
CA ARG A 831 -21.59 5.79 -18.07
C ARG A 831 -21.81 6.28 -19.51
N LYS A 832 -22.48 5.47 -20.33
CA LYS A 832 -22.58 5.67 -21.78
C LYS A 832 -23.28 6.99 -22.15
N ASP A 833 -24.32 7.38 -21.42
CA ASP A 833 -25.02 8.66 -21.59
C ASP A 833 -24.07 9.85 -21.41
N VAL A 834 -23.29 9.86 -20.34
CA VAL A 834 -22.31 10.92 -20.00
C VAL A 834 -21.15 10.93 -20.99
N ALA A 835 -20.65 9.76 -21.38
CA ALA A 835 -19.61 9.65 -22.39
C ALA A 835 -20.06 10.19 -23.76
N ASN A 836 -21.32 9.95 -24.14
CA ASN A 836 -21.86 10.39 -25.43
C ASN A 836 -22.13 11.90 -25.51
N GLU A 837 -22.34 12.57 -24.38
CA GLU A 837 -22.37 14.04 -24.30
C GLU A 837 -20.97 14.68 -24.50
N LEU A 838 -19.92 13.87 -24.39
CA LEU A 838 -18.53 14.31 -24.40
C LEU A 838 -17.81 13.77 -25.65
N TRP A 839 -17.74 14.61 -26.69
CA TRP A 839 -17.15 14.32 -28.02
C TRP A 839 -15.73 13.71 -28.00
N ASP A 840 -15.01 13.85 -26.90
CA ASP A 840 -13.60 13.47 -26.74
C ASP A 840 -13.37 11.96 -26.49
N PHE A 841 -14.42 11.17 -26.20
CA PHE A 841 -14.29 9.73 -25.87
C PHE A 841 -14.32 8.77 -27.07
N GLY A 842 -14.41 9.27 -28.31
CA GLY A 842 -14.37 8.43 -29.51
C GLY A 842 -15.58 7.49 -29.69
N ALA A 843 -16.65 7.68 -28.91
CA ALA A 843 -17.93 7.03 -29.15
C ALA A 843 -18.58 7.73 -30.36
N GLU A 844 -18.88 6.96 -31.40
CA GLU A 844 -19.75 7.43 -32.47
C GLU A 844 -21.06 7.93 -31.85
N PRO A 845 -21.54 9.14 -32.17
CA PRO A 845 -22.77 9.66 -31.60
C PRO A 845 -23.92 8.73 -32.03
N ALA A 846 -24.35 7.86 -31.13
CA ALA A 846 -25.64 7.22 -31.26
C ALA A 846 -26.67 8.35 -31.12
N ALA A 847 -27.34 8.68 -32.23
CA ALA A 847 -28.45 9.60 -32.19
C ALA A 847 -29.41 9.16 -31.08
N PHE A 848 -29.80 10.08 -30.19
CA PHE A 848 -30.92 9.86 -29.29
C PHE A 848 -32.15 9.59 -30.17
N ALA A 849 -32.42 8.32 -30.43
CA ALA A 849 -33.75 7.92 -30.86
C ALA A 849 -34.68 8.33 -29.70
N PRO A 850 -35.80 9.02 -29.98
CA PRO A 850 -36.83 9.16 -28.96
C PRO A 850 -37.13 7.77 -28.40
N ILE A 851 -37.34 7.67 -27.08
CA ILE A 851 -37.81 6.43 -26.46
C ILE A 851 -39.22 6.22 -27.00
N VAL A 852 -39.31 5.55 -28.14
CA VAL A 852 -40.55 5.07 -28.72
C VAL A 852 -40.85 3.77 -28.00
N ASP A 853 -42.02 3.70 -27.39
CA ASP A 853 -42.51 2.45 -26.82
C ASP A 853 -42.52 1.38 -27.94
N PRO A 854 -41.68 0.34 -27.86
CA PRO A 854 -41.53 -0.63 -28.94
C PRO A 854 -42.82 -1.43 -29.17
N TYR A 855 -43.76 -1.38 -28.23
CA TYR A 855 -45.01 -2.15 -28.28
C TYR A 855 -46.18 -1.35 -28.87
N GLU A 856 -46.06 -0.03 -29.04
CA GLU A 856 -47.16 0.86 -29.47
C GLU A 856 -47.76 0.43 -30.82
N GLN A 857 -46.94 -0.02 -31.77
CA GLN A 857 -47.40 -0.47 -33.09
C GLN A 857 -48.24 -1.75 -33.06
N GLY A 858 -48.15 -2.55 -32.00
CA GLY A 858 -48.90 -3.80 -31.84
C GLY A 858 -50.20 -3.65 -31.06
N MET A 859 -50.61 -2.42 -30.76
CA MET A 859 -51.79 -2.13 -29.94
C MET A 859 -53.09 -2.56 -30.64
N ARG A 860 -53.93 -3.32 -29.93
CA ARG A 860 -55.22 -3.81 -30.40
C ARG A 860 -56.34 -3.39 -29.47
N GLU A 861 -57.43 -2.92 -30.07
CA GLU A 861 -58.68 -2.68 -29.35
C GLU A 861 -59.41 -4.01 -29.17
N VAL A 862 -59.35 -4.57 -27.95
CA VAL A 862 -59.99 -5.83 -27.60
C VAL A 862 -60.93 -5.59 -26.42
N ALA A 863 -62.23 -5.80 -26.62
CA ALA A 863 -63.21 -5.72 -25.55
C ALA A 863 -63.32 -7.05 -24.81
N ALA A 864 -63.45 -6.98 -23.49
CA ALA A 864 -63.73 -8.13 -22.66
C ALA A 864 -65.08 -8.73 -23.06
N SER A 865 -65.10 -10.03 -23.32
CA SER A 865 -66.31 -10.82 -23.54
C SER A 865 -67.15 -10.92 -22.27
N GLN A 866 -66.50 -10.83 -21.11
CA GLN A 866 -67.12 -11.00 -19.80
C GLN A 866 -66.32 -10.24 -18.72
N ILE A 867 -67.03 -9.73 -17.71
CA ILE A 867 -66.44 -9.11 -16.52
C ILE A 867 -66.99 -9.83 -15.29
N ILE A 868 -66.11 -10.19 -14.37
CA ILE A 868 -66.38 -10.95 -13.16
C ILE A 868 -65.99 -10.08 -11.95
N GLY A 869 -66.88 -9.99 -10.97
CA GLY A 869 -66.75 -9.06 -9.83
C GLY A 869 -67.58 -7.79 -10.04
N PHE A 870 -68.66 -7.62 -9.27
CA PHE A 870 -69.61 -6.50 -9.37
C PHE A 870 -69.21 -5.32 -8.48
N GLY A 871 -67.99 -4.82 -8.66
CA GLY A 871 -67.44 -3.67 -7.94
C GLY A 871 -66.73 -4.02 -6.62
N GLN A 872 -66.14 -2.99 -6.02
CA GLN A 872 -65.36 -3.12 -4.79
C GLN A 872 -66.23 -3.47 -3.59
N GLY A 873 -65.85 -4.50 -2.83
CA GLY A 873 -66.50 -4.83 -1.56
C GLY A 873 -66.13 -6.19 -1.00
N VAL A 874 -66.84 -6.58 0.06
CA VAL A 874 -66.57 -7.80 0.86
C VAL A 874 -67.67 -8.85 0.71
N SER A 875 -68.79 -8.53 0.04
CA SER A 875 -69.86 -9.50 -0.22
C SER A 875 -69.46 -10.50 -1.30
N ASP A 876 -70.10 -11.67 -1.35
CA ASP A 876 -69.86 -12.64 -2.41
C ASP A 876 -70.19 -12.01 -3.78
N GLY A 877 -69.27 -12.18 -4.73
CA GLY A 877 -69.35 -11.55 -6.05
C GLY A 877 -68.80 -10.13 -6.13
N GLN A 878 -68.37 -9.52 -5.02
CA GLN A 878 -67.55 -8.31 -5.00
C GLN A 878 -66.09 -8.67 -4.72
N LEU A 879 -65.15 -8.00 -5.38
CA LEU A 879 -63.72 -8.23 -5.21
C LEU A 879 -63.06 -7.00 -4.59
N ASN A 880 -61.88 -7.17 -4.00
CA ASN A 880 -61.05 -6.09 -3.52
C ASN A 880 -59.58 -6.39 -3.85
N THR A 881 -59.00 -5.63 -4.78
CA THR A 881 -57.63 -5.79 -5.27
C THR A 881 -57.27 -7.24 -5.64
N PRO A 882 -58.07 -7.90 -6.52
CA PRO A 882 -57.76 -9.26 -6.95
C PRO A 882 -56.40 -9.27 -7.66
N ARG A 883 -55.45 -10.08 -7.18
CA ARG A 883 -54.09 -10.07 -7.74
C ARG A 883 -53.85 -11.14 -8.78
N ASN A 884 -54.53 -12.29 -8.69
CA ASN A 884 -54.42 -13.34 -9.69
C ASN A 884 -55.65 -14.27 -9.68
N MET A 885 -55.73 -15.15 -10.69
CA MET A 885 -56.76 -16.19 -10.78
C MET A 885 -56.23 -17.51 -11.34
N ALA A 886 -57.00 -18.58 -11.15
CA ALA A 886 -56.82 -19.86 -11.83
C ALA A 886 -58.17 -20.35 -12.37
N VAL A 887 -58.16 -20.93 -13.57
CA VAL A 887 -59.36 -21.42 -14.26
C VAL A 887 -59.29 -22.94 -14.37
N ALA A 888 -60.32 -23.62 -13.84
CA ALA A 888 -60.44 -25.06 -13.86
C ALA A 888 -60.87 -25.59 -15.23
N ALA A 889 -60.63 -26.87 -15.48
CA ALA A 889 -61.03 -27.54 -16.73
C ALA A 889 -62.56 -27.55 -16.94
N ASP A 890 -63.35 -27.47 -15.87
CA ASP A 890 -64.82 -27.37 -15.91
C ASP A 890 -65.32 -25.93 -16.12
N GLY A 891 -64.41 -24.95 -16.21
CA GLY A 891 -64.71 -23.53 -16.36
C GLY A 891 -64.92 -22.78 -15.04
N THR A 892 -64.75 -23.43 -13.88
CA THR A 892 -64.78 -22.73 -12.58
C THR A 892 -63.58 -21.80 -12.44
N ILE A 893 -63.81 -20.57 -11.99
CA ILE A 893 -62.78 -19.52 -11.88
C ILE A 893 -62.52 -19.24 -10.41
N TYR A 894 -61.31 -19.50 -9.94
CA TYR A 894 -60.88 -19.19 -8.58
C TYR A 894 -60.05 -17.91 -8.60
N VAL A 895 -60.51 -16.90 -7.88
CA VAL A 895 -59.87 -15.58 -7.81
C VAL A 895 -59.25 -15.39 -6.44
N ALA A 896 -57.97 -15.02 -6.42
CA ALA A 896 -57.28 -14.56 -5.23
C ALA A 896 -57.71 -13.11 -4.94
N ASP A 897 -58.72 -12.98 -4.09
CA ASP A 897 -59.31 -11.72 -3.64
C ASP A 897 -58.45 -11.11 -2.54
N SER A 898 -57.25 -10.66 -2.93
CA SER A 898 -56.12 -10.43 -2.04
C SER A 898 -56.40 -9.38 -0.97
N GLY A 899 -57.07 -8.28 -1.31
CA GLY A 899 -57.44 -7.23 -0.37
C GLY A 899 -58.50 -7.64 0.65
N ASN A 900 -59.22 -8.74 0.39
CA ASN A 900 -60.15 -9.35 1.33
C ASN A 900 -59.56 -10.58 2.03
N HIS A 901 -58.29 -10.93 1.75
CA HIS A 901 -57.58 -12.08 2.35
C HIS A 901 -58.31 -13.43 2.15
N ARG A 902 -59.01 -13.59 1.01
CA ARG A 902 -59.84 -14.77 0.73
C ARG A 902 -59.67 -15.26 -0.71
N ILE A 903 -60.17 -16.46 -0.99
CA ILE A 903 -60.39 -16.97 -2.34
C ILE A 903 -61.90 -16.95 -2.63
N GLN A 904 -62.27 -16.55 -3.85
CA GLN A 904 -63.65 -16.65 -4.34
C GLN A 904 -63.71 -17.53 -5.59
N ALA A 905 -64.62 -18.50 -5.59
CA ALA A 905 -64.93 -19.34 -6.74
C ALA A 905 -66.14 -18.80 -7.48
N PHE A 906 -66.05 -18.74 -8.80
CA PHE A 906 -67.10 -18.31 -9.71
C PHE A 906 -67.38 -19.40 -10.74
N ALA A 907 -68.64 -19.53 -11.16
CA ALA A 907 -68.99 -20.33 -12.31
C ALA A 907 -68.42 -19.70 -13.59
N ALA A 908 -68.40 -20.46 -14.69
CA ALA A 908 -67.93 -19.97 -15.99
C ALA A 908 -68.69 -18.71 -16.47
N ASP A 909 -69.95 -18.53 -16.06
CA ASP A 909 -70.74 -17.32 -16.37
C ASP A 909 -70.49 -16.13 -15.42
N GLY A 910 -69.58 -16.27 -14.46
CA GLY A 910 -69.22 -15.23 -13.49
C GLY A 910 -70.15 -15.16 -12.28
N THR A 911 -71.08 -16.11 -12.12
CA THR A 911 -71.92 -16.22 -10.92
C THR A 911 -71.06 -16.66 -9.73
N PRO A 912 -71.09 -15.97 -8.58
CA PRO A 912 -70.34 -16.40 -7.39
C PRO A 912 -70.89 -17.72 -6.87
N LEU A 913 -70.00 -18.70 -6.64
CA LEU A 913 -70.34 -20.02 -6.13
C LEU A 913 -70.13 -20.11 -4.62
N ARG A 914 -68.94 -19.71 -4.16
CA ARG A 914 -68.52 -19.78 -2.75
C ARG A 914 -67.27 -18.95 -2.51
N SER A 915 -67.05 -18.56 -1.27
CA SER A 915 -65.85 -17.86 -0.82
C SER A 915 -65.33 -18.48 0.48
N TRP A 916 -64.01 -18.50 0.65
CA TRP A 916 -63.37 -19.02 1.86
C TRP A 916 -62.04 -18.32 2.15
N GLY A 917 -61.63 -18.38 3.42
CA GLY A 917 -60.46 -17.69 3.94
C GLY A 917 -60.80 -16.38 4.66
N THR A 918 -59.93 -16.03 5.62
CA THR A 918 -60.01 -14.82 6.43
C THR A 918 -58.60 -14.30 6.72
N SER A 919 -58.46 -13.04 7.13
CA SER A 919 -57.16 -12.44 7.44
C SER A 919 -56.54 -13.04 8.72
N CYS A 920 -55.28 -13.48 8.66
CA CYS A 920 -54.46 -13.85 9.83
C CYS A 920 -52.99 -13.49 9.60
N GLU A 921 -52.38 -12.80 10.56
CA GLU A 921 -50.97 -12.41 10.55
C GLU A 921 -50.18 -13.26 11.55
N LEU A 922 -49.23 -14.07 11.07
CA LEU A 922 -48.53 -15.06 11.91
C LEU A 922 -47.23 -14.56 12.57
N TYR A 923 -46.71 -13.38 12.20
CA TYR A 923 -45.30 -13.00 12.49
C TYR A 923 -45.06 -11.68 13.24
N THR A 924 -46.09 -11.02 13.80
CA THR A 924 -45.89 -9.79 14.63
C THR A 924 -45.90 -10.07 16.14
N ASP A 925 -44.88 -9.56 16.82
CA ASP A 925 -44.78 -9.54 18.29
C ASP A 925 -45.94 -8.72 18.92
N GLY A 926 -46.89 -9.41 19.54
CA GLY A 926 -47.73 -8.82 20.60
C GLY A 926 -49.13 -8.31 20.23
N GLN A 927 -49.74 -8.71 19.11
CA GLN A 927 -51.19 -8.51 18.88
C GLN A 927 -51.93 -9.87 18.81
N PRO A 928 -53.08 -10.05 19.50
CA PRO A 928 -53.85 -11.28 19.44
C PRO A 928 -54.78 -11.22 18.21
N GLY A 929 -54.44 -11.88 17.10
CA GLY A 929 -55.11 -11.62 15.83
C GLY A 929 -55.61 -12.80 15.00
N CYS A 930 -55.26 -14.04 15.30
CA CYS A 930 -55.76 -15.18 14.54
C CYS A 930 -56.85 -15.90 15.34
N VAL A 931 -58.10 -15.69 14.92
CA VAL A 931 -59.27 -16.41 15.43
C VAL A 931 -59.53 -17.57 14.48
N ASP A 932 -59.62 -18.77 15.03
CA ASP A 932 -60.09 -19.96 14.31
C ASP A 932 -61.48 -19.67 13.69
N PRO A 933 -61.68 -19.79 12.36
CA PRO A 933 -62.87 -19.27 11.70
C PRO A 933 -64.12 -20.07 12.07
N ASP A 934 -63.96 -21.31 12.54
CA ASP A 934 -65.05 -22.23 12.91
C ASP A 934 -65.24 -22.39 14.44
N GLY A 935 -64.35 -21.79 15.25
CA GLY A 935 -64.50 -21.59 16.68
C GLY A 935 -64.52 -22.84 17.57
N SER A 936 -64.32 -24.06 17.04
CA SER A 936 -64.15 -25.30 17.84
C SER A 936 -63.86 -26.56 17.00
N GLY A 937 -63.40 -26.43 15.75
CA GLY A 937 -63.01 -27.54 14.89
C GLY A 937 -61.64 -28.13 15.22
N PRO A 938 -61.20 -29.18 14.50
CA PRO A 938 -59.85 -29.76 14.62
C PRO A 938 -58.74 -28.88 14.00
N LEU A 939 -59.08 -27.70 13.47
CA LEU A 939 -58.17 -26.81 12.75
C LEU A 939 -57.25 -26.06 13.73
N GLN A 940 -55.97 -25.94 13.38
CA GLN A 940 -55.02 -25.13 14.13
C GLN A 940 -55.08 -23.67 13.68
N VAL A 941 -54.57 -22.76 14.53
CA VAL A 941 -54.43 -21.34 14.18
C VAL A 941 -53.65 -21.20 12.86
N GLY A 942 -54.25 -20.51 11.89
CA GLY A 942 -53.70 -20.32 10.56
C GLY A 942 -54.02 -21.46 9.57
N ASP A 943 -54.90 -22.42 9.88
CA ASP A 943 -55.50 -23.35 8.92
C ASP A 943 -56.69 -22.69 8.23
N GLY A 944 -56.56 -22.45 6.94
CA GLY A 944 -57.58 -21.79 6.11
C GLY A 944 -57.58 -20.26 6.13
N GLN A 945 -56.95 -19.61 7.11
CA GLN A 945 -56.71 -18.16 7.07
C GLN A 945 -55.49 -17.81 6.21
N MET A 946 -55.48 -16.62 5.61
CA MET A 946 -54.42 -16.13 4.70
C MET A 946 -54.14 -14.64 4.94
N ARG A 947 -53.07 -14.11 4.38
CA ARG A 947 -52.72 -12.69 4.41
C ARG A 947 -52.24 -12.23 3.05
N GLU A 948 -53.16 -11.57 2.32
CA GLU A 948 -53.00 -11.20 0.92
C GLU A 948 -52.50 -12.41 0.12
N PRO A 949 -53.37 -13.38 -0.18
CA PRO A 949 -53.02 -14.43 -1.13
C PRO A 949 -52.78 -13.80 -2.50
N TRP A 950 -51.67 -14.09 -3.17
CA TRP A 950 -51.37 -13.51 -4.49
C TRP A 950 -51.45 -14.57 -5.59
N GLY A 951 -50.54 -15.54 -5.56
CA GLY A 951 -50.51 -16.63 -6.53
C GLY A 951 -51.57 -17.67 -6.22
N ILE A 952 -52.25 -18.17 -7.24
CA ILE A 952 -53.23 -19.25 -7.14
C ILE A 952 -53.05 -20.19 -8.35
N ALA A 953 -53.11 -21.50 -8.11
CA ALA A 953 -53.04 -22.51 -9.15
C ALA A 953 -53.87 -23.74 -8.76
N ILE A 954 -54.33 -24.49 -9.76
CA ILE A 954 -55.09 -25.73 -9.55
C ILE A 954 -54.15 -26.89 -9.83
N GLY A 955 -54.00 -27.78 -8.84
CA GLY A 955 -53.19 -28.98 -8.98
C GLY A 955 -53.86 -30.06 -9.84
N PRO A 956 -53.11 -31.05 -10.34
CA PRO A 956 -53.68 -32.18 -11.08
C PRO A 956 -54.66 -33.03 -10.26
N ASP A 957 -54.59 -32.94 -8.93
CA ASP A 957 -55.52 -33.54 -7.97
C ASP A 957 -56.85 -32.77 -7.86
N GLY A 958 -56.97 -31.62 -8.53
CA GLY A 958 -58.12 -30.72 -8.46
C GLY A 958 -58.09 -29.76 -7.28
N ASN A 959 -57.09 -29.86 -6.39
CA ASN A 959 -56.97 -28.98 -5.24
C ASN A 959 -56.46 -27.59 -5.64
N ILE A 960 -56.84 -26.57 -4.87
CA ILE A 960 -56.47 -25.17 -5.07
C ILE A 960 -55.27 -24.86 -4.18
N TYR A 961 -54.14 -24.56 -4.81
CA TYR A 961 -52.90 -24.15 -4.15
C TYR A 961 -52.84 -22.63 -4.18
N VAL A 962 -52.43 -22.03 -3.07
CA VAL A 962 -52.39 -20.57 -2.90
C VAL A 962 -51.08 -20.17 -2.25
N ALA A 963 -50.41 -19.18 -2.84
CA ALA A 963 -49.28 -18.50 -2.24
C ALA A 963 -49.80 -17.46 -1.24
N ASP A 964 -49.68 -17.79 0.04
CA ASP A 964 -50.05 -16.93 1.15
C ASP A 964 -48.87 -15.98 1.46
N THR A 965 -48.74 -14.95 0.61
CA THR A 965 -47.51 -14.17 0.42
C THR A 965 -46.96 -13.59 1.73
N TRP A 966 -47.77 -12.89 2.51
CA TRP A 966 -47.29 -12.24 3.73
C TRP A 966 -47.31 -13.12 4.98
N ASN A 967 -47.71 -14.39 4.85
CA ASN A 967 -47.45 -15.44 5.83
C ASN A 967 -46.35 -16.40 5.36
N HIS A 968 -45.66 -16.10 4.26
CA HIS A 968 -44.46 -16.81 3.81
C HIS A 968 -44.63 -18.32 3.64
N ARG A 969 -45.78 -18.75 3.10
CA ARG A 969 -46.15 -20.16 2.98
C ARG A 969 -47.02 -20.44 1.76
N VAL A 970 -47.17 -21.73 1.44
CA VAL A 970 -48.16 -22.24 0.50
C VAL A 970 -49.26 -22.93 1.30
N ILE A 971 -50.52 -22.69 0.93
CA ILE A 971 -51.71 -23.30 1.52
C ILE A 971 -52.55 -23.98 0.44
N VAL A 972 -53.17 -25.11 0.78
CA VAL A 972 -53.92 -25.96 -0.15
C VAL A 972 -55.33 -26.18 0.36
N PHE A 973 -56.29 -26.02 -0.55
CA PHE A 973 -57.72 -26.22 -0.33
C PHE A 973 -58.28 -27.26 -1.29
N ASP A 974 -59.30 -27.98 -0.88
CA ASP A 974 -60.09 -28.80 -1.80
C ASP A 974 -61.04 -27.92 -2.63
N PRO A 975 -61.67 -28.45 -3.71
CA PRO A 975 -62.64 -27.69 -4.49
C PRO A 975 -63.78 -27.07 -3.70
N ASP A 976 -64.17 -27.67 -2.56
CA ASP A 976 -65.24 -27.20 -1.69
C ASP A 976 -64.79 -26.04 -0.77
N GLY A 977 -63.49 -25.73 -0.75
CA GLY A 977 -62.89 -24.65 0.04
C GLY A 977 -62.42 -25.10 1.43
N ASN A 978 -62.39 -26.40 1.71
CA ASN A 978 -61.88 -26.91 2.97
C ASN A 978 -60.35 -26.93 2.95
N PHE A 979 -59.74 -26.58 4.08
CA PHE A 979 -58.29 -26.65 4.26
C PHE A 979 -57.81 -28.10 4.16
N VAL A 980 -56.76 -28.33 3.37
CA VAL A 980 -56.14 -29.66 3.18
C VAL A 980 -54.77 -29.72 3.87
N ARG A 981 -53.87 -28.80 3.53
CA ARG A 981 -52.49 -28.75 4.06
C ARG A 981 -51.82 -27.39 3.83
N LYS A 982 -50.69 -27.16 4.49
CA LYS A 982 -49.83 -25.98 4.31
C LYS A 982 -48.37 -26.32 4.61
N TRP A 983 -47.44 -25.58 4.01
CA TRP A 983 -46.02 -25.65 4.34
C TRP A 983 -45.32 -24.32 4.02
N GLY A 984 -44.17 -24.12 4.66
CA GLY A 984 -43.39 -22.89 4.54
C GLY A 984 -43.42 -22.03 5.80
N THR A 985 -42.29 -21.35 6.03
CA THR A 985 -42.08 -20.38 7.11
C THR A 985 -41.20 -19.24 6.60
N PHE A 986 -41.22 -18.10 7.29
CA PHE A 986 -40.31 -17.00 6.98
C PHE A 986 -38.83 -17.43 7.12
N VAL A 987 -38.08 -17.33 6.02
CA VAL A 987 -36.63 -17.55 5.98
C VAL A 987 -35.99 -16.52 5.05
N THR A 988 -34.84 -15.97 5.45
CA THR A 988 -33.98 -15.14 4.58
C THR A 988 -32.70 -15.88 4.23
N THR A 989 -32.30 -15.84 2.95
CA THR A 989 -31.03 -16.38 2.45
C THR A 989 -29.99 -15.30 2.15
N ASN A 990 -30.30 -14.02 2.43
CA ASN A 990 -29.49 -12.87 2.00
C ASN A 990 -29.19 -12.86 0.48
N GLY A 991 -30.11 -13.39 -0.33
CA GLY A 991 -29.97 -13.44 -1.78
C GLY A 991 -29.17 -14.64 -2.30
N GLU A 992 -28.78 -15.59 -1.44
CA GLU A 992 -28.21 -16.85 -1.90
C GLU A 992 -29.29 -17.79 -2.45
N ALA A 993 -28.91 -18.59 -3.45
CA ALA A 993 -29.81 -19.58 -4.06
C ALA A 993 -30.07 -20.76 -3.12
N VAL A 994 -29.09 -21.09 -2.27
CA VAL A 994 -29.06 -22.30 -1.43
C VAL A 994 -29.26 -21.97 0.05
N GLY A 995 -29.90 -22.89 0.79
CA GLY A 995 -30.17 -22.79 2.22
C GLY A 995 -31.62 -22.39 2.54
N GLY A 996 -32.15 -22.84 3.68
CA GLY A 996 -33.53 -22.53 4.06
C GLY A 996 -34.57 -23.24 3.20
N GLU A 997 -34.31 -24.51 2.87
CA GLU A 997 -35.13 -25.34 1.99
C GLU A 997 -36.58 -25.41 2.50
N GLY A 998 -37.55 -25.14 1.63
CA GLY A 998 -38.97 -25.14 1.99
C GLY A 998 -39.44 -23.93 2.80
N GLY A 999 -38.55 -23.03 3.23
CA GLY A 999 -38.90 -21.72 3.76
C GLY A 999 -38.98 -20.66 2.66
N PHE A 1000 -39.78 -19.61 2.88
CA PHE A 1000 -39.99 -18.54 1.90
C PHE A 1000 -39.81 -17.14 2.50
N TRP A 1001 -39.55 -16.17 1.63
CA TRP A 1001 -39.71 -14.75 1.90
C TRP A 1001 -40.63 -14.15 0.85
N GLY A 1002 -41.93 -14.31 1.08
CA GLY A 1002 -42.95 -13.69 0.25
C GLY A 1002 -43.16 -14.44 -1.07
N PRO A 1003 -43.68 -15.68 -1.03
CA PRO A 1003 -43.97 -16.42 -2.25
C PRO A 1003 -45.09 -15.71 -3.03
N ARG A 1004 -44.95 -15.54 -4.35
CA ARG A 1004 -45.91 -14.71 -5.14
C ARG A 1004 -46.58 -15.42 -6.30
N ALA A 1005 -45.90 -16.28 -7.04
CA ALA A 1005 -46.54 -17.07 -8.09
C ALA A 1005 -46.30 -18.56 -7.87
N ILE A 1006 -47.22 -19.34 -8.41
CA ILE A 1006 -47.22 -20.80 -8.36
C ILE A 1006 -47.73 -21.38 -9.67
N ALA A 1007 -47.12 -22.47 -10.13
CA ALA A 1007 -47.60 -23.24 -11.28
C ALA A 1007 -47.16 -24.70 -11.18
N PHE A 1008 -47.87 -25.56 -11.91
CA PHE A 1008 -47.62 -26.99 -11.94
C PHE A 1008 -47.01 -27.43 -13.27
N ASP A 1009 -46.16 -28.46 -13.22
CA ASP A 1009 -45.78 -29.24 -14.39
C ASP A 1009 -46.78 -30.35 -14.72
N ALA A 1010 -46.54 -31.08 -15.82
CA ALA A 1010 -47.43 -32.13 -16.30
C ALA A 1010 -47.63 -33.31 -15.32
N VAL A 1011 -46.69 -33.51 -14.37
CA VAL A 1011 -46.75 -34.62 -13.41
C VAL A 1011 -47.15 -34.18 -12.01
N GLY A 1012 -47.39 -32.87 -11.80
CA GLY A 1012 -47.85 -32.32 -10.54
C GLY A 1012 -46.77 -31.79 -9.60
N ASN A 1013 -45.56 -31.51 -10.09
CA ASN A 1013 -44.58 -30.77 -9.31
C ASN A 1013 -44.94 -29.27 -9.30
N LEU A 1014 -44.89 -28.66 -8.12
CA LEU A 1014 -45.21 -27.26 -7.89
C LEU A 1014 -43.96 -26.38 -7.94
N TYR A 1015 -43.97 -25.37 -8.79
CA TYR A 1015 -42.96 -24.31 -8.86
C TYR A 1015 -43.47 -23.09 -8.12
N VAL A 1016 -42.65 -22.52 -7.23
CA VAL A 1016 -43.01 -21.35 -6.41
C VAL A 1016 -41.92 -20.30 -6.55
N THR A 1017 -42.28 -19.07 -6.92
CA THR A 1017 -41.35 -17.94 -6.86
C THR A 1017 -41.20 -17.46 -5.42
N ASP A 1018 -40.02 -17.67 -4.85
CA ASP A 1018 -39.63 -17.17 -3.54
C ASP A 1018 -38.99 -15.79 -3.70
N THR A 1019 -39.85 -14.78 -3.85
CA THR A 1019 -39.49 -13.46 -4.39
C THR A 1019 -38.42 -12.75 -3.55
N GLY A 1020 -38.57 -12.69 -2.23
CA GLY A 1020 -37.63 -11.99 -1.34
C GLY A 1020 -36.27 -12.67 -1.24
N ASN A 1021 -36.21 -14.00 -1.41
CA ASN A 1021 -34.95 -14.75 -1.50
C ASN A 1021 -34.41 -14.85 -2.93
N LYS A 1022 -35.08 -14.22 -3.90
CA LYS A 1022 -34.62 -14.09 -5.29
C LYS A 1022 -34.41 -15.43 -5.99
N ARG A 1023 -35.29 -16.40 -5.76
CA ARG A 1023 -35.17 -17.78 -6.29
C ARG A 1023 -36.51 -18.40 -6.67
N VAL A 1024 -36.46 -19.52 -7.38
CA VAL A 1024 -37.59 -20.42 -7.63
C VAL A 1024 -37.35 -21.72 -6.86
N GLN A 1025 -38.36 -22.19 -6.12
CA GLN A 1025 -38.34 -23.47 -5.42
C GLN A 1025 -39.34 -24.45 -6.05
N VAL A 1026 -39.01 -25.74 -6.05
CA VAL A 1026 -39.80 -26.82 -6.63
C VAL A 1026 -40.18 -27.81 -5.54
N PHE A 1027 -41.45 -28.21 -5.51
CA PHE A 1027 -42.02 -29.15 -4.55
C PHE A 1027 -42.78 -30.26 -5.26
N ASP A 1028 -42.91 -31.42 -4.61
CA ASP A 1028 -43.90 -32.42 -5.01
C ASP A 1028 -45.31 -32.01 -4.57
N SER A 1029 -46.33 -32.77 -5.00
CA SER A 1029 -47.73 -32.52 -4.67
C SER A 1029 -48.06 -32.59 -3.16
N ASP A 1030 -47.22 -33.26 -2.37
CA ASP A 1030 -47.38 -33.38 -0.92
C ASP A 1030 -46.68 -32.25 -0.15
N GLY A 1031 -45.97 -31.35 -0.85
CA GLY A 1031 -45.21 -30.23 -0.28
C GLY A 1031 -43.78 -30.60 0.10
N GLY A 1032 -43.29 -31.76 -0.33
CA GLY A 1032 -41.88 -32.18 -0.20
C GLY A 1032 -40.98 -31.38 -1.13
N PHE A 1033 -39.90 -30.81 -0.59
CA PHE A 1033 -38.94 -30.00 -1.36
C PHE A 1033 -38.13 -30.86 -2.34
N LEU A 1034 -38.14 -30.52 -3.63
CA LEU A 1034 -37.43 -31.24 -4.70
C LEU A 1034 -36.15 -30.52 -5.14
N GLY A 1035 -36.15 -29.18 -5.14
CA GLY A 1035 -34.99 -28.39 -5.52
C GLY A 1035 -35.27 -26.90 -5.60
N GLN A 1036 -34.23 -26.12 -5.89
CA GLN A 1036 -34.31 -24.68 -6.02
C GLN A 1036 -33.25 -24.14 -6.98
N TYR A 1037 -33.52 -23.00 -7.57
CA TYR A 1037 -32.64 -22.37 -8.55
C TYR A 1037 -32.78 -20.85 -8.51
N GLY A 1038 -31.69 -20.13 -8.83
CA GLY A 1038 -31.68 -18.66 -8.86
C GLY A 1038 -30.63 -18.04 -7.94
N GLY A 1039 -31.07 -17.13 -7.08
CA GLY A 1039 -30.25 -16.24 -6.25
C GLY A 1039 -30.17 -14.84 -6.83
N GLY A 1040 -29.81 -13.88 -5.99
CA GLY A 1040 -29.74 -12.46 -6.32
C GLY A 1040 -28.72 -12.13 -7.38
N GLY A 1041 -29.12 -11.36 -8.40
CA GLY A 1041 -28.20 -10.85 -9.41
C GLY A 1041 -28.88 -10.43 -10.72
N VAL A 1042 -28.06 -9.96 -11.65
CA VAL A 1042 -28.49 -9.38 -12.94
C VAL A 1042 -28.06 -10.21 -14.16
N VAL A 1043 -27.28 -11.29 -13.94
CA VAL A 1043 -26.84 -12.20 -15.02
C VAL A 1043 -27.92 -13.25 -15.32
N PRO A 1044 -27.90 -13.91 -16.49
CA PRO A 1044 -28.76 -15.04 -16.78
C PRO A 1044 -28.74 -16.11 -15.67
N GLY A 1045 -29.92 -16.58 -15.26
CA GLY A 1045 -30.08 -17.54 -14.16
C GLY A 1045 -30.02 -16.95 -12.75
N ARG A 1046 -29.81 -15.63 -12.60
CA ARG A 1046 -30.01 -14.89 -11.34
C ARG A 1046 -31.22 -13.96 -11.45
N PHE A 1047 -31.86 -13.66 -10.33
CA PHE A 1047 -33.10 -12.89 -10.28
C PHE A 1047 -32.98 -11.65 -9.37
N ASP A 1048 -33.82 -10.66 -9.63
CA ASP A 1048 -34.11 -9.53 -8.75
C ASP A 1048 -35.63 -9.29 -8.74
N GLU A 1049 -36.26 -9.66 -7.62
CA GLU A 1049 -37.73 -9.78 -7.48
C GLU A 1049 -38.40 -10.62 -8.58
N PRO A 1050 -38.14 -11.95 -8.62
CA PRO A 1050 -38.90 -12.85 -9.47
C PRO A 1050 -40.35 -12.94 -8.98
N VAL A 1051 -41.33 -12.61 -9.83
CA VAL A 1051 -42.76 -12.60 -9.45
C VAL A 1051 -43.56 -13.62 -10.26
N GLY A 1052 -44.07 -13.25 -11.44
CA GLY A 1052 -44.85 -14.14 -12.30
C GLY A 1052 -44.06 -15.34 -12.77
N LEU A 1053 -44.71 -16.51 -12.83
CA LEU A 1053 -44.15 -17.71 -13.41
C LEU A 1053 -45.21 -18.43 -14.25
N ALA A 1054 -44.80 -18.90 -15.43
CA ALA A 1054 -45.64 -19.69 -16.33
C ALA A 1054 -44.84 -20.88 -16.83
N LEU A 1055 -45.47 -22.05 -16.92
CA LEU A 1055 -44.80 -23.27 -17.36
C LEU A 1055 -45.51 -23.82 -18.59
N LEU A 1056 -44.74 -24.03 -19.66
CA LEU A 1056 -45.20 -24.76 -20.83
C LEU A 1056 -44.74 -26.22 -20.69
N PRO A 1057 -45.67 -27.19 -20.54
CA PRO A 1057 -45.31 -28.59 -20.38
C PRO A 1057 -44.56 -29.16 -21.58
N ASN A 1058 -43.65 -30.11 -21.32
CA ASN A 1058 -43.00 -30.86 -22.38
C ASN A 1058 -44.01 -31.73 -23.15
N ALA A 1059 -43.87 -31.81 -24.48
CA ALA A 1059 -44.76 -32.59 -25.36
C ALA A 1059 -44.85 -34.11 -25.02
N ALA A 1060 -43.97 -34.60 -24.14
CA ALA A 1060 -43.89 -36.00 -23.72
C ALA A 1060 -44.54 -36.29 -22.34
N GLY A 1061 -45.12 -35.31 -21.64
CA GLY A 1061 -45.71 -35.51 -20.31
C GLY A 1061 -44.70 -35.86 -19.20
N ALA A 1062 -43.41 -35.59 -19.44
CA ALA A 1062 -42.33 -35.75 -18.47
C ALA A 1062 -42.32 -34.60 -17.44
N PRO A 1063 -41.76 -34.80 -16.22
CA PRO A 1063 -41.58 -33.72 -15.25
C PRO A 1063 -40.74 -32.58 -15.81
N GLY A 1064 -41.07 -31.35 -15.41
CA GLY A 1064 -40.46 -30.13 -15.95
C GLY A 1064 -41.17 -29.58 -17.19
N GLY A 1065 -40.45 -28.76 -17.96
CA GLY A 1065 -41.01 -27.97 -19.06
C GLY A 1065 -40.20 -26.71 -19.33
N THR A 1066 -40.69 -25.88 -20.25
CA THR A 1066 -40.12 -24.55 -20.48
C THR A 1066 -40.76 -23.56 -19.51
N LEU A 1067 -39.98 -23.10 -18.53
CA LEU A 1067 -40.36 -22.18 -17.47
C LEU A 1067 -40.04 -20.74 -17.86
N PHE A 1068 -41.05 -19.88 -17.82
CA PHE A 1068 -40.92 -18.44 -17.98
C PHE A 1068 -41.02 -17.77 -16.61
N VAL A 1069 -40.05 -16.92 -16.27
CA VAL A 1069 -39.99 -16.20 -14.99
C VAL A 1069 -39.90 -14.71 -15.24
N ALA A 1070 -40.82 -13.95 -14.64
CA ALA A 1070 -40.81 -12.49 -14.64
C ALA A 1070 -39.76 -12.00 -13.65
N ASP A 1071 -38.59 -11.63 -14.16
CA ASP A 1071 -37.47 -11.09 -13.39
C ASP A 1071 -37.62 -9.56 -13.30
N THR A 1072 -38.58 -9.15 -12.46
CA THR A 1072 -39.25 -7.85 -12.51
C THR A 1072 -38.28 -6.67 -12.43
N TRP A 1073 -37.38 -6.64 -11.45
CA TRP A 1073 -36.47 -5.50 -11.25
C TRP A 1073 -35.24 -5.52 -12.16
N ASN A 1074 -35.01 -6.63 -12.84
CA ASN A 1074 -34.10 -6.72 -13.99
C ASN A 1074 -34.80 -6.37 -15.32
N ARG A 1075 -36.12 -6.12 -15.31
CA ARG A 1075 -36.94 -5.66 -16.44
C ARG A 1075 -36.91 -6.63 -17.61
N ARG A 1076 -36.99 -7.93 -17.32
CA ARG A 1076 -36.89 -8.99 -18.32
C ARG A 1076 -37.72 -10.21 -17.97
N VAL A 1077 -38.11 -10.96 -18.98
CA VAL A 1077 -38.57 -12.34 -18.81
C VAL A 1077 -37.37 -13.25 -19.08
N GLN A 1078 -37.10 -14.18 -18.16
CA GLN A 1078 -36.10 -15.23 -18.35
C GLN A 1078 -36.79 -16.57 -18.61
N VAL A 1079 -36.20 -17.36 -19.50
CA VAL A 1079 -36.72 -18.66 -19.91
C VAL A 1079 -35.72 -19.76 -19.58
N PHE A 1080 -36.22 -20.82 -18.94
CA PHE A 1080 -35.44 -21.97 -18.52
C PHE A 1080 -36.07 -23.25 -19.03
N ASP A 1081 -35.26 -24.17 -19.53
CA ASP A 1081 -35.68 -25.56 -19.72
C ASP A 1081 -35.40 -26.30 -18.43
N VAL A 1082 -36.45 -26.86 -17.83
CA VAL A 1082 -36.36 -27.62 -16.59
C VAL A 1082 -36.51 -29.10 -16.92
N THR A 1083 -35.51 -29.88 -16.55
CA THR A 1083 -35.51 -31.35 -16.66
C THR A 1083 -35.25 -31.96 -15.29
N PHE A 1084 -35.55 -33.25 -15.13
CA PHE A 1084 -35.30 -33.97 -13.89
C PHE A 1084 -34.30 -35.09 -14.16
N THR A 1085 -33.21 -35.12 -13.40
CA THR A 1085 -32.23 -36.20 -13.50
C THR A 1085 -32.63 -37.39 -12.64
N ASP A 1086 -32.67 -38.59 -13.21
CA ASP A 1086 -32.82 -39.84 -12.45
C ASP A 1086 -31.62 -40.02 -11.53
N ASN A 1087 -31.85 -40.05 -10.21
CA ASN A 1087 -30.80 -40.41 -9.27
C ASN A 1087 -30.39 -41.87 -9.50
N LEU A 1088 -29.17 -42.06 -10.01
CA LEU A 1088 -28.38 -43.29 -9.88
C LEU A 1088 -28.13 -43.58 -8.39
N SER A 1089 -29.12 -44.14 -7.68
CA SER A 1089 -28.97 -45.04 -6.51
C SER A 1089 -30.30 -45.29 -5.79
N GLY A 1090 -31.13 -46.19 -6.32
CA GLY A 1090 -31.87 -47.18 -5.52
C GLY A 1090 -32.74 -46.74 -4.33
N GLY A 1091 -33.35 -45.55 -4.34
CA GLY A 1091 -34.40 -45.16 -3.39
C GLY A 1091 -35.43 -44.29 -4.10
N GLY A 1092 -36.69 -44.71 -4.14
CA GLY A 1092 -37.77 -44.11 -4.94
C GLY A 1092 -38.23 -42.72 -4.47
N GLY A 1093 -37.35 -41.72 -4.52
CA GLY A 1093 -37.69 -40.31 -4.45
C GLY A 1093 -37.70 -39.68 -5.84
N ALA A 1094 -38.58 -38.69 -6.07
CA ALA A 1094 -38.62 -37.89 -7.29
C ALA A 1094 -37.22 -37.30 -7.61
N GLY A 1095 -36.86 -37.26 -8.89
CA GLY A 1095 -35.56 -36.71 -9.34
C GLY A 1095 -35.33 -35.26 -8.89
N ARG A 1096 -34.09 -34.78 -8.95
CA ARG A 1096 -33.79 -33.36 -8.70
C ARG A 1096 -34.03 -32.54 -9.97
N PRO A 1097 -34.67 -31.36 -9.89
CA PRO A 1097 -34.82 -30.48 -11.04
C PRO A 1097 -33.49 -29.83 -11.40
N GLU A 1098 -33.16 -29.84 -12.69
CA GLU A 1098 -32.04 -29.15 -13.31
C GLU A 1098 -32.58 -28.05 -14.21
N PHE A 1099 -32.17 -26.81 -13.96
CA PHE A 1099 -32.62 -25.64 -14.72
C PHE A 1099 -31.51 -25.21 -15.69
N THR A 1100 -31.83 -25.20 -16.97
CA THR A 1100 -30.94 -24.72 -18.02
C THR A 1100 -31.47 -23.38 -18.54
N PHE A 1101 -30.71 -22.30 -18.38
CA PHE A 1101 -31.06 -21.01 -18.99
C PHE A 1101 -31.08 -21.16 -20.52
N VAL A 1102 -32.18 -20.73 -21.14
CA VAL A 1102 -32.36 -20.80 -22.59
C VAL A 1102 -32.17 -19.42 -23.22
N ARG A 1103 -32.92 -18.42 -22.73
CA ARG A 1103 -32.95 -17.07 -23.29
C ARG A 1103 -33.62 -16.07 -22.34
N GLU A 1104 -33.56 -14.80 -22.70
CA GLU A 1104 -34.29 -13.72 -22.05
C GLU A 1104 -34.67 -12.63 -23.06
N TRP A 1105 -35.65 -11.80 -22.71
CA TRP A 1105 -35.96 -10.57 -23.44
C TRP A 1105 -36.39 -9.46 -22.48
N PRO A 1106 -36.08 -8.19 -22.82
CA PRO A 1106 -36.46 -7.05 -21.99
C PRO A 1106 -37.97 -6.76 -22.08
N ILE A 1107 -38.50 -6.23 -20.98
CA ILE A 1107 -39.84 -5.63 -20.91
C ILE A 1107 -39.68 -4.16 -20.52
N GLU A 1108 -39.81 -3.27 -21.49
CA GLU A 1108 -39.53 -1.83 -21.29
C GLU A 1108 -40.50 -1.15 -20.30
N GLY A 1109 -41.73 -1.67 -20.16
CA GLY A 1109 -42.76 -1.12 -19.28
C GLY A 1109 -42.52 -1.34 -17.77
N TRP A 1110 -41.66 -2.28 -17.39
CA TRP A 1110 -41.39 -2.61 -15.98
C TRP A 1110 -40.36 -1.65 -15.38
N SER A 1111 -40.75 -0.42 -15.10
CA SER A 1111 -39.82 0.62 -14.62
C SER A 1111 -39.84 0.82 -13.10
N SER A 1112 -40.94 0.47 -12.42
CA SER A 1112 -41.11 0.71 -10.98
C SER A 1112 -40.45 -0.34 -10.10
N GLN A 1113 -40.01 0.12 -8.93
CA GLN A 1113 -39.59 -0.73 -7.83
C GLN A 1113 -40.71 -0.99 -6.80
N SER A 1114 -41.96 -0.61 -7.10
CA SER A 1114 -43.10 -0.89 -6.23
C SER A 1114 -43.21 -2.37 -5.89
N VAL A 1115 -43.37 -2.70 -4.61
CA VAL A 1115 -43.61 -4.08 -4.19
C VAL A 1115 -45.02 -4.56 -4.51
N VAL A 1116 -45.95 -3.65 -4.82
CA VAL A 1116 -47.38 -3.92 -5.03
C VAL A 1116 -47.74 -4.16 -6.50
N ASN A 1117 -47.11 -3.44 -7.42
CA ASN A 1117 -47.44 -3.47 -8.85
C ASN A 1117 -46.52 -4.50 -9.51
N LYS A 1118 -46.92 -5.77 -9.49
CA LYS A 1118 -46.05 -6.87 -9.88
C LYS A 1118 -46.64 -7.66 -11.05
N PRO A 1119 -45.85 -7.87 -12.12
CA PRO A 1119 -46.34 -8.52 -13.31
C PRO A 1119 -46.40 -10.05 -13.15
N TYR A 1120 -47.49 -10.62 -13.64
CA TYR A 1120 -47.67 -12.05 -13.87
C TYR A 1120 -47.53 -12.41 -15.36
N LEU A 1121 -47.27 -13.71 -15.58
CA LEU A 1121 -47.12 -14.32 -16.89
C LEU A 1121 -48.10 -15.49 -16.99
N ALA A 1122 -48.61 -15.74 -18.19
CA ALA A 1122 -49.30 -16.98 -18.52
C ALA A 1122 -48.94 -17.42 -19.95
N VAL A 1123 -48.97 -18.72 -20.22
CA VAL A 1123 -48.67 -19.28 -21.55
C VAL A 1123 -49.86 -20.09 -22.04
N ASP A 1124 -50.28 -19.87 -23.29
CA ASP A 1124 -51.36 -20.63 -23.89
C ASP A 1124 -50.88 -21.95 -24.52
N THR A 1125 -51.82 -22.78 -24.97
CA THR A 1125 -51.51 -24.09 -25.57
C THR A 1125 -50.79 -24.02 -26.92
N GLU A 1126 -50.77 -22.85 -27.56
CA GLU A 1126 -50.04 -22.59 -28.81
C GLU A 1126 -48.65 -22.01 -28.54
N GLY A 1127 -48.34 -21.64 -27.29
CA GLY A 1127 -47.04 -21.12 -26.86
C GLY A 1127 -46.93 -19.60 -26.83
N TYR A 1128 -48.03 -18.86 -26.94
CA TYR A 1128 -47.98 -17.41 -26.74
C TYR A 1128 -47.88 -17.09 -25.25
N VAL A 1129 -46.95 -16.19 -24.91
CA VAL A 1129 -46.65 -15.75 -23.56
C VAL A 1129 -47.31 -14.39 -23.34
N TYR A 1130 -48.31 -14.36 -22.47
CA TYR A 1130 -49.02 -13.16 -22.05
C TYR A 1130 -48.33 -12.60 -20.81
N VAL A 1131 -47.97 -11.33 -20.88
CA VAL A 1131 -47.17 -10.62 -19.88
C VAL A 1131 -47.93 -9.38 -19.47
N THR A 1132 -48.28 -9.30 -18.20
CA THR A 1132 -48.91 -8.08 -17.68
C THR A 1132 -47.89 -6.94 -17.55
N ASP A 1133 -48.33 -5.74 -17.88
CA ASP A 1133 -47.58 -4.50 -17.73
C ASP A 1133 -48.41 -3.54 -16.86
N PRO A 1134 -48.37 -3.72 -15.52
CA PRO A 1134 -49.29 -3.03 -14.61
C PRO A 1134 -49.18 -1.50 -14.66
N GLU A 1135 -47.97 -0.97 -14.89
CA GLU A 1135 -47.68 0.47 -14.89
C GLU A 1135 -48.18 1.18 -16.14
N LEU A 1136 -48.24 0.47 -17.26
CA LEU A 1136 -48.74 1.00 -18.53
C LEU A 1136 -50.12 0.44 -18.89
N TRP A 1137 -50.81 -0.16 -17.90
CA TRP A 1137 -52.23 -0.55 -17.98
C TRP A 1137 -52.56 -1.44 -19.16
N ARG A 1138 -51.71 -2.43 -19.44
CA ARG A 1138 -51.83 -3.28 -20.63
C ARG A 1138 -51.32 -4.69 -20.41
N VAL A 1139 -51.60 -5.54 -21.38
CA VAL A 1139 -51.02 -6.89 -21.51
C VAL A 1139 -50.23 -6.94 -22.81
N LEU A 1140 -49.01 -7.46 -22.73
CA LEU A 1140 -48.09 -7.70 -23.84
C LEU A 1140 -48.14 -9.18 -24.22
N VAL A 1141 -48.08 -9.49 -25.51
CA VAL A 1141 -48.09 -10.86 -26.04
C VAL A 1141 -46.81 -11.13 -26.83
N PHE A 1142 -46.13 -12.21 -26.49
CA PHE A 1142 -44.91 -12.68 -27.14
C PHE A 1142 -45.08 -14.12 -27.64
N ASP A 1143 -44.25 -14.55 -28.59
CA ASP A 1143 -44.04 -15.99 -28.84
C ASP A 1143 -43.02 -16.58 -27.85
N GLN A 1144 -42.82 -17.90 -27.90
CA GLN A 1144 -41.83 -18.61 -27.06
C GLN A 1144 -40.40 -18.13 -27.30
N GLU A 1145 -40.14 -17.52 -28.46
CA GLU A 1145 -38.86 -16.94 -28.80
C GLU A 1145 -38.63 -15.55 -28.21
N GLY A 1146 -39.66 -14.91 -27.63
CA GLY A 1146 -39.59 -13.57 -27.08
C GLY A 1146 -39.84 -12.47 -28.12
N ASN A 1147 -40.34 -12.80 -29.31
CA ASN A 1147 -40.73 -11.80 -30.29
C ASN A 1147 -42.11 -11.25 -29.94
N PHE A 1148 -42.22 -9.93 -29.86
CA PHE A 1148 -43.47 -9.23 -29.62
C PHE A 1148 -44.49 -9.48 -30.76
N LYS A 1149 -45.75 -9.71 -30.39
CA LYS A 1149 -46.85 -10.04 -31.33
C LYS A 1149 -48.00 -9.04 -31.27
N ALA A 1150 -48.43 -8.68 -30.07
CA ALA A 1150 -49.55 -7.79 -29.84
C ALA A 1150 -49.52 -7.18 -28.43
N THR A 1151 -50.23 -6.07 -28.25
CA THR A 1151 -50.58 -5.57 -26.93
C THR A 1151 -52.02 -5.08 -26.93
N PHE A 1152 -52.68 -5.07 -25.77
CA PHE A 1152 -54.02 -4.52 -25.60
C PHE A 1152 -54.20 -4.00 -24.18
N GLY A 1153 -55.12 -3.05 -24.01
CA GLY A 1153 -55.35 -2.34 -22.75
C GLY A 1153 -54.80 -0.91 -22.74
N VAL A 1154 -55.58 0.01 -22.19
CA VAL A 1154 -55.20 1.39 -21.87
C VAL A 1154 -55.67 1.70 -20.46
N PHE A 1155 -55.25 2.83 -19.90
CA PHE A 1155 -55.78 3.30 -18.62
C PHE A 1155 -57.28 3.60 -18.70
N GLY A 1156 -58.08 3.00 -17.82
CA GLY A 1156 -59.51 3.28 -17.73
C GLY A 1156 -60.28 2.22 -16.94
N ASN A 1157 -61.61 2.33 -16.97
CA ASN A 1157 -62.53 1.45 -16.24
C ASN A 1157 -63.66 0.87 -17.11
N ASP A 1158 -63.63 1.09 -18.42
CA ASP A 1158 -64.56 0.49 -19.37
C ASP A 1158 -64.23 -0.99 -19.64
N ASN A 1159 -64.88 -1.63 -20.61
CA ASN A 1159 -64.66 -3.05 -20.92
C ASN A 1159 -63.44 -3.32 -21.82
N GLN A 1160 -62.60 -2.33 -22.11
CA GLN A 1160 -61.38 -2.45 -22.92
C GLN A 1160 -60.11 -1.97 -22.18
N SER A 1161 -60.30 -1.32 -21.04
CA SER A 1161 -59.25 -0.61 -20.29
C SER A 1161 -58.97 -1.25 -18.93
N PHE A 1162 -57.77 -1.02 -18.42
CA PHE A 1162 -57.29 -1.50 -17.11
C PHE A 1162 -56.87 -0.33 -16.21
N ALA A 1163 -56.86 -0.55 -14.90
CA ALA A 1163 -56.29 0.38 -13.92
C ALA A 1163 -55.05 -0.19 -13.23
N LEU A 1164 -54.99 -1.51 -13.01
CA LEU A 1164 -53.78 -2.20 -12.55
C LEU A 1164 -53.86 -3.69 -12.92
N PRO A 1165 -53.55 -4.07 -14.18
CA PRO A 1165 -53.58 -5.46 -14.60
C PRO A 1165 -52.40 -6.20 -13.98
N ASN A 1166 -52.61 -6.87 -12.84
CA ASN A 1166 -51.55 -7.59 -12.12
C ASN A 1166 -51.51 -9.06 -12.55
N GLY A 1167 -52.64 -9.75 -12.51
CA GLY A 1167 -52.73 -11.19 -12.77
C GLY A 1167 -53.16 -11.50 -14.19
N VAL A 1168 -52.67 -12.62 -14.73
CA VAL A 1168 -53.12 -13.17 -16.00
C VAL A 1168 -53.17 -14.70 -15.94
N ALA A 1169 -54.21 -15.29 -16.51
CA ALA A 1169 -54.37 -16.73 -16.62
C ALA A 1169 -55.00 -17.10 -17.98
N ILE A 1170 -54.77 -18.33 -18.43
CA ILE A 1170 -55.32 -18.87 -19.67
C ILE A 1170 -56.33 -19.96 -19.31
N GLY A 1171 -57.56 -19.83 -19.82
CA GLY A 1171 -58.61 -20.83 -19.67
C GLY A 1171 -58.43 -22.05 -20.59
N PRO A 1172 -59.19 -23.13 -20.37
CA PRO A 1172 -59.11 -24.36 -21.18
C PRO A 1172 -59.48 -24.16 -22.66
N ASP A 1173 -60.13 -23.05 -23.01
CA ASP A 1173 -60.51 -22.64 -24.36
C ASP A 1173 -59.59 -21.56 -24.95
N ASN A 1174 -58.41 -21.34 -24.35
CA ASN A 1174 -57.46 -20.27 -24.65
C ASN A 1174 -58.01 -18.85 -24.47
N GLN A 1175 -59.11 -18.64 -23.73
CA GLN A 1175 -59.49 -17.30 -23.31
C GLN A 1175 -58.49 -16.74 -22.29
N VAL A 1176 -58.24 -15.43 -22.37
CA VAL A 1176 -57.27 -14.72 -21.52
C VAL A 1176 -58.04 -14.02 -20.40
N TYR A 1177 -57.73 -14.40 -19.17
CA TYR A 1177 -58.31 -13.82 -17.96
C TYR A 1177 -57.30 -12.85 -17.37
N VAL A 1178 -57.70 -11.60 -17.11
CA VAL A 1178 -56.84 -10.56 -16.55
C VAL A 1178 -57.45 -10.05 -15.24
N ALA A 1179 -56.67 -10.10 -14.16
CA ALA A 1179 -57.03 -9.53 -12.86
C ALA A 1179 -56.65 -8.05 -12.85
N ASP A 1180 -57.66 -7.20 -12.96
CA ASP A 1180 -57.54 -5.75 -12.96
C ASP A 1180 -57.75 -5.25 -11.52
N ALA A 1181 -56.65 -5.24 -10.77
CA ALA A 1181 -56.66 -5.15 -9.32
C ALA A 1181 -57.29 -3.84 -8.82
N ASP A 1182 -56.92 -2.70 -9.40
CA ASP A 1182 -57.40 -1.39 -8.95
C ASP A 1182 -58.83 -1.08 -9.40
N ASN A 1183 -59.33 -1.76 -10.45
CA ASN A 1183 -60.76 -1.71 -10.79
C ASN A 1183 -61.57 -2.81 -10.07
N HIS A 1184 -60.94 -3.60 -9.20
CA HIS A 1184 -61.58 -4.62 -8.37
C HIS A 1184 -62.40 -5.65 -9.18
N ARG A 1185 -61.84 -6.12 -10.29
CA ARG A 1185 -62.54 -7.02 -11.23
C ARG A 1185 -61.60 -7.97 -11.95
N VAL A 1186 -62.19 -8.98 -12.55
CA VAL A 1186 -61.56 -9.91 -13.49
C VAL A 1186 -62.21 -9.72 -14.86
N MET A 1187 -61.41 -9.62 -15.90
CA MET A 1187 -61.87 -9.41 -17.28
C MET A 1187 -61.45 -10.58 -18.15
N VAL A 1188 -62.36 -11.05 -19.00
CA VAL A 1188 -62.14 -12.19 -19.89
C VAL A 1188 -62.07 -11.70 -21.33
N PHE A 1189 -61.03 -12.08 -22.06
CA PHE A 1189 -60.79 -11.68 -23.44
C PHE A 1189 -60.64 -12.91 -24.33
N PRO A 1190 -61.03 -12.82 -25.62
CA PRO A 1190 -60.62 -13.82 -26.59
C PRO A 1190 -59.08 -13.85 -26.73
N ALA A 1191 -58.52 -14.98 -27.19
CA ALA A 1191 -57.09 -15.09 -27.46
C ALA A 1191 -56.60 -13.96 -28.39
N VAL A 1192 -55.60 -13.20 -27.94
CA VAL A 1192 -55.00 -12.08 -28.69
C VAL A 1192 -53.66 -12.54 -29.23
N ARG A 1193 -53.55 -12.71 -30.54
CA ARG A 1193 -52.39 -13.33 -31.21
C ARG A 1193 -51.68 -12.39 -32.16
#